data_AF-A0AAZ1X2I7-F1
#
_entry.id   AF-A0AAZ1X2I7-F1
#
_cell.length_a   1.000
_cell.length_b   1.000
_cell.length_c   1.000
_cell.angle_alpha   90.00
_cell.angle_beta   90.00
_cell.angle_gamma   90.00
#
_symmetry.space_group_name_H-M   'P 1'
#
loop_
_entity.id
_entity.type
_entity.pdbx_description
1 polymer ?
#
loop_
_entity_poly.entity_id
_entity_poly.type
_entity_poly.pdbx_seq_one_letter_code
_entity_poly.pdbx_strand_id
1 'polypeptide(L)'
;LTSLHADLLNTLDDLGDGEFKKFKWFLQQANIIQGLPTIKKSRLEMTNRWDTVDLMVQTYRLPGAVKVTRKVLERISRNDLLLSLSASRSRAEGEFIICYLFDTDVMVPVPEPCPIMFYQQMLQSNFQDKFTCAQEGWTEDKQRLADIYTELYITAGYDVHINTQHEVRQIEKAWKPAEPEKSIRPTDMFKHPSGDYRPIKTVMTNGIAGIGKTFLVHKFVLDWAEQRSNQDVHLIFPFTFRQLNPLKGEKFSLAELIHECIPETVGIPQDALNYIFTDVQSSGITNYDKSKFKLLFVFDGLDESRLHLDLHSEDIRSVDVTKATKTDVLLRKLINGKLLRSARIWITTRPAAANQIPREFISSTTEVRGFTDPQKEEYFRKRFKGKEQADKLICHIKTTASLHIMCHIPVFCWITATVLEDVLKTREGGELPRTLTEMYAEFLVFQIDRTKEKYGPEKSIQYIKSLAKLAFEQLEKGNLIFYEKDLRESGIDFSEASVCSGVFTEIFKEDRGRKGKTRCLAIVHLSAQEFLAALYVRMSLINSNKNVMLSPPLSLKNLRLLFSKISSKKINKISIDRALQSSNGHLDLFLRFLLGLSLQTNQDKLQSLLKKTDCRSKTNQKTIQYIKEKLGENLSPERSINLLHCLNELNDRSLIEETQQYLSSGSLSTYELSPAQWSALVFILLSSEEHLHVFDLKKYSASEEALLRLLLVVKASKTALSLFLYLKMLSNCNLSERTCEALSLVLSSQVSSLTELNLSNNDLKDLGVKLLSAGLESPHCALKILRLSGCQISEEGCICLGSALKSNPSHLRELDLSYNHPGDLGVKLLTAGLKDPQWRLDSLRYGVYYFCELALDANTANRKLKLSDNNRQVTAVTEKQPYSVHPERFDVWLQLLCTSGLTGRCYWEVKWKGFVFIAVSYRSVRRRGNSYDCRFGGNDHSWSLRCAEDESFSVWHNNRETAIPSSSSSSISHRVAVYVDRPAGILTFYRISSGSPIHLYTFHTTFSKPVYPGFWLVSHGSSVSLCPL
;
A
#
# COMPACT_ATOMS: atom_id res chain seq x y z
N LEU A 1 -43.43 -21.05 -36.42
CA LEU A 1 -43.19 -20.56 -35.04
C LEU A 1 -43.93 -19.25 -34.76
N THR A 2 -43.94 -18.27 -35.67
CA THR A 2 -44.70 -17.01 -35.54
C THR A 2 -46.23 -17.19 -35.49
N SER A 3 -46.80 -18.22 -36.14
CA SER A 3 -48.25 -18.46 -36.07
C SER A 3 -48.73 -18.90 -34.68
N LEU A 4 -47.97 -19.74 -33.98
CA LEU A 4 -48.35 -20.29 -32.67
C LEU A 4 -48.32 -19.25 -31.53
N HIS A 5 -47.47 -18.21 -31.65
CA HIS A 5 -47.47 -17.08 -30.72
C HIS A 5 -48.74 -16.22 -30.90
N ALA A 6 -49.11 -15.95 -32.16
CA ALA A 6 -50.37 -15.29 -32.49
C ALA A 6 -51.60 -16.11 -32.08
N ASP A 7 -51.56 -17.45 -32.25
CA ASP A 7 -52.65 -18.34 -31.84
C ASP A 7 -52.87 -18.31 -30.31
N LEU A 8 -51.79 -18.27 -29.52
CA LEU A 8 -51.87 -18.13 -28.06
C LEU A 8 -52.49 -16.79 -27.67
N LEU A 9 -52.08 -15.72 -28.34
CA LEU A 9 -52.60 -14.39 -28.08
C LEU A 9 -54.10 -14.28 -28.41
N ASN A 10 -54.49 -14.72 -29.61
CA ASN A 10 -55.89 -14.75 -30.03
C ASN A 10 -56.74 -15.55 -29.03
N THR A 11 -56.22 -16.68 -28.55
CA THR A 11 -56.87 -17.51 -27.54
C THR A 11 -57.04 -16.79 -26.19
N LEU A 12 -56.09 -15.95 -25.80
CA LEU A 12 -56.18 -15.16 -24.57
C LEU A 12 -57.10 -13.94 -24.74
N ASP A 13 -57.19 -13.38 -25.95
CA ASP A 13 -58.11 -12.28 -26.30
C ASP A 13 -59.58 -12.74 -26.28
N ASP A 14 -59.85 -13.99 -26.67
CA ASP A 14 -61.20 -14.59 -26.62
C ASP A 14 -61.67 -15.00 -25.19
N LEU A 15 -60.83 -14.81 -24.17
CA LEU A 15 -61.20 -14.95 -22.76
C LEU A 15 -61.78 -13.64 -22.23
N GLY A 16 -63.00 -13.68 -21.68
CA GLY A 16 -63.54 -12.52 -20.97
C GLY A 16 -62.69 -12.14 -19.74
N ASP A 17 -62.75 -10.90 -19.27
CA ASP A 17 -61.83 -10.41 -18.21
C ASP A 17 -61.89 -11.23 -16.91
N GLY A 18 -63.08 -11.73 -16.55
CA GLY A 18 -63.25 -12.64 -15.40
C GLY A 18 -62.60 -14.01 -15.61
N GLU A 19 -62.61 -14.52 -16.84
CA GLU A 19 -61.99 -15.80 -17.22
C GLU A 19 -60.48 -15.66 -17.36
N PHE A 20 -60.00 -14.53 -17.88
CA PHE A 20 -58.58 -14.20 -17.95
C PHE A 20 -57.98 -14.05 -16.54
N LYS A 21 -58.72 -13.48 -15.59
CA LYS A 21 -58.31 -13.45 -14.17
C LYS A 21 -58.19 -14.85 -13.58
N LYS A 22 -59.12 -15.76 -13.90
CA LYS A 22 -59.04 -17.19 -13.51
C LYS A 22 -57.86 -17.90 -14.19
N PHE A 23 -57.62 -17.62 -15.47
CA PHE A 23 -56.49 -18.15 -16.22
C PHE A 23 -55.16 -17.80 -15.54
N LYS A 24 -54.96 -16.52 -15.19
CA LYS A 24 -53.79 -16.07 -14.42
C LYS A 24 -53.68 -16.71 -13.05
N TRP A 25 -54.80 -16.91 -12.36
CA TRP A 25 -54.80 -17.58 -11.07
C TRP A 25 -54.30 -19.02 -11.19
N PHE A 26 -54.70 -19.74 -12.24
CA PHE A 26 -54.19 -21.09 -12.48
C PHE A 26 -52.70 -21.12 -12.78
N LEU A 27 -52.15 -20.14 -13.52
CA LEU A 27 -50.69 -20.02 -13.77
C LEU A 27 -49.84 -19.86 -12.50
N GLN A 28 -50.45 -19.43 -11.40
CA GLN A 28 -49.81 -19.28 -10.10
C GLN A 28 -49.81 -20.59 -9.29
N GLN A 29 -50.61 -21.58 -9.66
CA GLN A 29 -50.76 -22.82 -8.90
C GLN A 29 -49.59 -23.77 -9.15
N ALA A 30 -49.05 -24.35 -8.07
CA ALA A 30 -48.14 -25.48 -8.16
C ALA A 30 -48.85 -26.66 -8.82
N ASN A 31 -48.16 -27.38 -9.71
CA ASN A 31 -48.63 -28.63 -10.35
C ASN A 31 -49.77 -28.47 -11.38
N ILE A 32 -49.77 -27.43 -12.22
CA ILE A 32 -50.62 -27.44 -13.45
C ILE A 32 -50.19 -28.60 -14.36
N ILE A 33 -48.86 -28.76 -14.53
CA ILE A 33 -48.21 -29.86 -15.23
C ILE A 33 -46.98 -30.24 -14.40
N GLN A 34 -46.79 -31.54 -14.14
CA GLN A 34 -45.67 -32.06 -13.37
C GLN A 34 -44.33 -31.68 -14.04
N GLY A 35 -43.41 -31.05 -13.31
CA GLY A 35 -42.07 -30.69 -13.78
C GLY A 35 -41.92 -29.30 -14.43
N LEU A 36 -42.98 -28.47 -14.53
CA LEU A 36 -42.88 -27.10 -15.04
C LEU A 36 -42.92 -26.05 -13.90
N PRO A 37 -42.15 -24.95 -14.01
CA PRO A 37 -42.06 -23.91 -12.97
C PRO A 37 -43.37 -23.08 -12.85
N THR A 38 -43.72 -22.60 -11.66
CA THR A 38 -44.89 -21.72 -11.47
C THR A 38 -44.55 -20.26 -11.73
N ILE A 39 -45.51 -19.49 -12.25
CA ILE A 39 -45.32 -18.04 -12.44
C ILE A 39 -45.74 -17.32 -11.15
N LYS A 40 -44.83 -16.56 -10.55
CA LYS A 40 -45.08 -15.81 -9.31
C LYS A 40 -46.21 -14.78 -9.51
N LYS A 41 -47.09 -14.68 -8.51
CA LYS A 41 -48.23 -13.72 -8.47
C LYS A 41 -47.82 -12.28 -8.80
N SER A 42 -46.69 -11.81 -8.26
CA SER A 42 -46.17 -10.46 -8.50
C SER A 42 -45.84 -10.17 -9.97
N ARG A 43 -45.56 -11.19 -10.79
CA ARG A 43 -45.30 -11.04 -12.23
C ARG A 43 -46.57 -11.08 -13.08
N LEU A 44 -47.71 -11.51 -12.55
CA LEU A 44 -48.96 -11.68 -13.30
C LEU A 44 -50.04 -10.64 -12.94
N GLU A 45 -49.96 -9.99 -11.79
CA GLU A 45 -51.03 -9.10 -11.29
C GLU A 45 -51.27 -7.89 -12.20
N MET A 46 -50.24 -7.34 -12.84
CA MET A 46 -50.34 -6.13 -13.69
C MET A 46 -50.17 -6.39 -15.19
N THR A 47 -49.96 -7.64 -15.62
CA THR A 47 -49.71 -7.94 -17.05
C THR A 47 -50.98 -7.80 -17.89
N ASN A 48 -50.88 -7.30 -19.12
CA ASN A 48 -51.99 -7.42 -20.07
C ASN A 48 -51.97 -8.82 -20.74
N ARG A 49 -52.87 -9.09 -21.70
CA ARG A 49 -52.94 -10.39 -22.41
C ARG A 49 -51.66 -10.68 -23.20
N TRP A 50 -51.12 -9.68 -23.88
CA TRP A 50 -49.84 -9.74 -24.59
C TRP A 50 -48.66 -10.08 -23.68
N ASP A 51 -48.47 -9.31 -22.61
CA ASP A 51 -47.39 -9.53 -21.63
C ASP A 51 -47.52 -10.90 -20.96
N THR A 52 -48.75 -11.42 -20.82
CA THR A 52 -48.99 -12.75 -20.26
C THR A 52 -48.56 -13.85 -21.23
N VAL A 53 -48.82 -13.72 -22.53
CA VAL A 53 -48.30 -14.65 -23.55
C VAL A 53 -46.77 -14.62 -23.55
N ASP A 54 -46.15 -13.44 -23.58
CA ASP A 54 -44.69 -13.32 -23.59
C ASP A 54 -44.07 -13.92 -22.33
N LEU A 55 -44.67 -13.66 -21.16
CA LEU A 55 -44.23 -14.24 -19.90
C LEU A 55 -44.37 -15.77 -19.90
N MET A 56 -45.44 -16.32 -20.48
CA MET A 56 -45.63 -17.76 -20.61
C MET A 56 -44.63 -18.38 -21.59
N VAL A 57 -44.33 -17.72 -22.70
CA VAL A 57 -43.34 -18.19 -23.68
C VAL A 57 -41.92 -18.11 -23.11
N GLN A 58 -41.60 -17.07 -22.34
CA GLN A 58 -40.33 -16.98 -21.60
C GLN A 58 -40.21 -18.07 -20.53
N THR A 59 -41.30 -18.38 -19.82
CA THR A 59 -41.30 -19.34 -18.71
C THR A 59 -41.31 -20.81 -19.19
N TYR A 60 -42.07 -21.12 -20.25
CA TYR A 60 -42.36 -22.50 -20.65
C TYR A 60 -41.86 -22.86 -22.05
N ARG A 61 -41.34 -21.89 -22.82
CA ARG A 61 -41.14 -21.96 -24.29
C ARG A 61 -42.44 -22.18 -25.05
N LEU A 62 -42.44 -21.89 -26.36
CA LEU A 62 -43.65 -21.92 -27.18
C LEU A 62 -44.45 -23.25 -27.07
N PRO A 63 -43.82 -24.44 -27.16
CA PRO A 63 -44.55 -25.72 -27.04
C PRO A 63 -45.09 -25.96 -25.62
N GLY A 64 -44.33 -25.55 -24.59
CA GLY A 64 -44.76 -25.67 -23.20
C GLY A 64 -45.86 -24.67 -22.84
N ALA A 65 -45.81 -23.45 -23.37
CA ALA A 65 -46.83 -22.42 -23.20
C ALA A 65 -48.16 -22.86 -23.80
N VAL A 66 -48.15 -23.50 -24.98
CA VAL A 66 -49.36 -24.12 -25.58
C VAL A 66 -49.89 -25.26 -24.71
N LYS A 67 -49.01 -26.12 -24.17
CA LYS A 67 -49.42 -27.24 -23.30
C LYS A 67 -50.04 -26.75 -21.99
N VAL A 68 -49.44 -25.72 -21.36
CA VAL A 68 -49.96 -25.08 -20.15
C VAL A 68 -51.28 -24.38 -20.45
N THR A 69 -51.37 -23.60 -21.53
CA THR A 69 -52.60 -22.92 -21.96
C THR A 69 -53.74 -23.91 -22.13
N ARG A 70 -53.51 -25.03 -22.82
CA ARG A 70 -54.51 -26.10 -22.97
C ARG A 70 -54.97 -26.63 -21.62
N LYS A 71 -54.04 -26.95 -20.72
CA LYS A 71 -54.38 -27.50 -19.39
C LYS A 71 -55.16 -26.51 -18.54
N VAL A 72 -54.87 -25.21 -18.67
CA VAL A 72 -55.64 -24.18 -17.99
C VAL A 72 -57.01 -24.00 -18.63
N LEU A 73 -57.12 -24.00 -19.96
CA LEU A 73 -58.41 -23.93 -20.69
C LEU A 73 -59.35 -25.10 -20.32
N GLU A 74 -58.82 -26.32 -20.18
CA GLU A 74 -59.56 -27.47 -19.63
C GLU A 74 -60.10 -27.19 -18.23
N ARG A 75 -59.28 -26.58 -17.36
CA ARG A 75 -59.65 -26.28 -15.96
C ARG A 75 -60.65 -25.13 -15.83
N ILE A 76 -60.68 -24.19 -16.77
CA ILE A 76 -61.67 -23.10 -16.80
C ILE A 76 -62.90 -23.43 -17.66
N SER A 77 -63.01 -24.67 -18.17
CA SER A 77 -64.15 -25.16 -18.97
C SER A 77 -64.39 -24.45 -20.31
N ARG A 78 -63.36 -23.82 -20.90
CA ARG A 78 -63.42 -23.22 -22.26
C ARG A 78 -62.98 -24.22 -23.33
N ASN A 79 -63.78 -25.27 -23.50
CA ASN A 79 -63.52 -26.34 -24.46
C ASN A 79 -63.65 -25.88 -25.92
N ASP A 80 -64.42 -24.83 -26.17
CA ASP A 80 -64.54 -24.12 -27.45
C ASP A 80 -63.18 -23.56 -27.92
N LEU A 81 -62.46 -22.87 -27.04
CA LEU A 81 -61.13 -22.34 -27.34
C LEU A 81 -60.07 -23.43 -27.43
N LEU A 82 -60.23 -24.50 -26.65
CA LEU A 82 -59.34 -25.67 -26.71
C LEU A 82 -59.41 -26.38 -28.07
N LEU A 83 -60.60 -26.44 -28.69
CA LEU A 83 -60.79 -26.95 -30.05
C LEU A 83 -60.16 -26.03 -31.10
N SER A 84 -60.26 -24.70 -30.93
CA SER A 84 -59.62 -23.73 -31.83
C SER A 84 -58.09 -23.81 -31.82
N LEU A 85 -57.49 -23.94 -30.62
CA LEU A 85 -56.04 -24.06 -30.42
C LEU A 85 -55.49 -25.44 -30.86
N SER A 86 -56.36 -26.43 -31.07
CA SER A 86 -55.98 -27.76 -31.59
C SER A 86 -56.15 -27.87 -33.12
N ALA A 87 -57.09 -27.15 -33.71
CA ALA A 87 -57.26 -27.07 -35.17
C ALA A 87 -56.06 -26.44 -35.88
N SER A 88 -55.39 -25.46 -35.26
CA SER A 88 -54.16 -24.82 -35.75
C SER A 88 -52.94 -25.76 -35.83
N ARG A 89 -53.03 -26.97 -35.24
CA ARG A 89 -51.97 -28.00 -35.31
C ARG A 89 -51.99 -28.82 -36.61
N SER A 90 -53.13 -28.90 -37.30
CA SER A 90 -53.28 -29.70 -38.53
C SER A 90 -52.49 -29.18 -39.75
N ARG A 91 -51.88 -27.99 -39.65
CA ARG A 91 -51.05 -27.39 -40.72
C ARG A 91 -49.53 -27.51 -40.52
N ALA A 92 -49.07 -28.06 -39.38
CA ALA A 92 -47.65 -28.02 -39.00
C ALA A 92 -47.05 -29.39 -38.61
N GLU A 93 -47.72 -30.50 -38.91
CA GLU A 93 -47.19 -31.85 -38.70
C GLU A 93 -46.51 -32.36 -39.97
N GLY A 94 -45.31 -31.83 -40.22
CA GLY A 94 -44.35 -32.37 -41.18
C GLY A 94 -42.92 -32.52 -40.64
N GLU A 95 -42.57 -31.85 -39.53
CA GLU A 95 -41.15 -31.76 -39.12
C GLU A 95 -40.85 -31.79 -37.61
N PHE A 96 -41.80 -32.10 -36.73
CA PHE A 96 -41.55 -31.97 -35.28
C PHE A 96 -42.01 -33.16 -34.41
N ILE A 97 -42.02 -34.37 -34.97
CA ILE A 97 -42.23 -35.60 -34.18
C ILE A 97 -40.97 -36.47 -34.22
N ILE A 98 -39.91 -35.99 -33.56
CA ILE A 98 -38.92 -36.85 -32.89
C ILE A 98 -38.58 -36.12 -31.60
N CYS A 99 -39.13 -36.57 -30.46
CA CYS A 99 -38.45 -36.47 -29.15
C CYS A 99 -39.21 -37.00 -27.91
N TYR A 100 -40.43 -37.53 -27.95
CA TYR A 100 -41.11 -37.89 -26.67
C TYR A 100 -41.92 -39.19 -26.62
N LEU A 101 -41.54 -40.23 -27.37
CA LEU A 101 -42.04 -41.59 -27.14
C LEU A 101 -40.96 -42.61 -27.49
N PHE A 102 -40.29 -43.21 -26.50
CA PHE A 102 -39.66 -44.55 -26.51
C PHE A 102 -39.26 -44.85 -25.04
N ASP A 103 -40.07 -45.51 -24.22
CA ASP A 103 -40.00 -46.98 -24.02
C ASP A 103 -40.09 -47.79 -25.31
N THR A 104 -38.93 -48.19 -25.83
CA THR A 104 -38.63 -49.51 -26.44
C THR A 104 -37.20 -49.48 -27.00
N ASP A 105 -36.48 -50.58 -26.81
CA ASP A 105 -35.08 -50.80 -27.20
C ASP A 105 -34.81 -50.57 -28.69
N VAL A 106 -34.45 -49.35 -29.06
CA VAL A 106 -33.77 -49.06 -30.33
C VAL A 106 -32.65 -48.06 -30.06
N MET A 107 -31.43 -48.40 -30.50
CA MET A 107 -30.27 -47.51 -30.41
C MET A 107 -30.50 -46.24 -31.24
N VAL A 108 -30.84 -45.14 -30.57
CA VAL A 108 -30.91 -43.79 -31.14
C VAL A 108 -29.53 -43.12 -30.96
N PRO A 109 -28.99 -42.38 -31.95
CA PRO A 109 -27.77 -41.61 -31.77
C PRO A 109 -27.97 -40.57 -30.66
N VAL A 110 -26.97 -40.41 -29.79
CA VAL A 110 -26.95 -39.38 -28.74
C VAL A 110 -27.30 -38.02 -29.37
N PRO A 111 -28.33 -37.29 -28.89
CA PRO A 111 -28.69 -36.00 -29.46
C PRO A 111 -27.49 -35.06 -29.39
N GLU A 112 -27.15 -34.41 -30.51
CA GLU A 112 -26.07 -33.44 -30.54
C GLU A 112 -26.33 -32.36 -29.46
N PRO A 113 -25.34 -32.08 -28.58
CA PRO A 113 -25.50 -31.07 -27.56
C PRO A 113 -25.80 -29.72 -28.20
N CYS A 114 -26.69 -28.95 -27.57
CA CYS A 114 -27.00 -27.59 -28.04
C CYS A 114 -25.71 -26.77 -28.21
N PRO A 115 -25.64 -25.83 -29.17
CA PRO A 115 -24.47 -24.97 -29.35
C PRO A 115 -24.06 -24.32 -28.03
N ILE A 116 -22.77 -24.24 -27.72
CA ILE A 116 -22.33 -23.74 -26.40
C ILE A 116 -22.84 -22.32 -26.07
N MET A 117 -23.09 -21.50 -27.09
CA MET A 117 -23.71 -20.18 -26.96
C MET A 117 -25.08 -20.24 -26.25
N PHE A 118 -25.83 -21.32 -26.43
CA PHE A 118 -27.10 -21.54 -25.72
C PHE A 118 -26.90 -21.66 -24.21
N TYR A 119 -25.92 -22.47 -23.78
CA TYR A 119 -25.59 -22.63 -22.37
C TYR A 119 -24.96 -21.36 -21.79
N GLN A 120 -24.17 -20.64 -22.59
CA GLN A 120 -23.63 -19.34 -22.24
C GLN A 120 -24.75 -18.33 -21.94
N GLN A 121 -25.68 -18.12 -22.87
CA GLN A 121 -26.81 -17.18 -22.69
C GLN A 121 -27.70 -17.55 -21.50
N MET A 122 -27.94 -18.85 -21.28
CA MET A 122 -28.67 -19.34 -20.11
C MET A 122 -27.97 -18.96 -18.80
N LEU A 123 -26.67 -19.25 -18.68
CA LEU A 123 -25.89 -18.91 -17.49
C LEU A 123 -25.76 -17.41 -17.30
N GLN A 124 -25.59 -16.64 -18.37
CA GLN A 124 -25.60 -15.17 -18.32
C GLN A 124 -26.91 -14.66 -17.72
N SER A 125 -28.07 -15.13 -18.18
CA SER A 125 -29.36 -14.76 -17.60
C SER A 125 -29.47 -15.15 -16.11
N ASN A 126 -29.09 -16.39 -15.76
CA ASN A 126 -29.19 -16.86 -14.37
C ASN A 126 -28.26 -16.09 -13.42
N PHE A 127 -27.04 -15.76 -13.86
CA PHE A 127 -26.10 -14.97 -13.07
C PHE A 127 -26.45 -13.49 -13.03
N GLN A 128 -27.06 -12.94 -14.09
CA GLN A 128 -27.61 -11.60 -14.04
C GLN A 128 -28.64 -11.51 -12.90
N ASP A 129 -29.60 -12.43 -12.81
CA ASP A 129 -30.58 -12.44 -11.72
C ASP A 129 -29.95 -12.55 -10.32
N LYS A 130 -28.87 -13.32 -10.19
CA LYS A 130 -28.15 -13.51 -8.91
C LYS A 130 -27.33 -12.30 -8.49
N PHE A 131 -26.57 -11.71 -9.42
CA PHE A 131 -25.54 -10.71 -9.11
C PHE A 131 -25.96 -9.26 -9.43
N THR A 132 -27.11 -9.04 -10.09
CA THR A 132 -27.63 -7.68 -10.41
C THR A 132 -27.77 -6.84 -9.15
N CYS A 133 -28.24 -7.45 -8.07
CA CYS A 133 -28.36 -6.79 -6.79
C CYS A 133 -27.29 -7.29 -5.82
N ALA A 134 -26.64 -6.37 -5.14
CA ALA A 134 -25.79 -6.68 -4.01
C ALA A 134 -26.40 -6.08 -2.74
N GLN A 135 -26.25 -6.82 -1.64
CA GLN A 135 -26.72 -6.39 -0.35
C GLN A 135 -25.52 -5.87 0.44
N GLU A 136 -25.48 -4.56 0.68
CA GLU A 136 -24.57 -3.93 1.64
C GLU A 136 -25.26 -3.84 3.00
N GLY A 137 -24.99 -4.80 3.88
CA GLY A 137 -25.55 -4.85 5.23
C GLY A 137 -27.04 -5.23 5.29
N TRP A 138 -27.80 -4.56 6.16
CA TRP A 138 -29.15 -4.98 6.57
C TRP A 138 -30.34 -4.49 5.73
N THR A 139 -30.15 -3.67 4.68
CA THR A 139 -31.29 -3.14 3.92
C THR A 139 -32.08 -4.27 3.23
N GLU A 140 -33.39 -4.34 3.48
CA GLU A 140 -34.33 -5.19 2.71
C GLU A 140 -34.37 -4.78 1.23
N ASP A 141 -33.96 -3.53 0.95
CA ASP A 141 -33.78 -2.98 -0.39
C ASP A 141 -32.46 -3.43 -1.01
N LYS A 142 -32.55 -4.48 -1.82
CA LYS A 142 -31.53 -4.90 -2.78
C LYS A 142 -31.16 -3.73 -3.72
N GLN A 143 -30.01 -3.10 -3.50
CA GLN A 143 -29.48 -2.09 -4.41
C GLN A 143 -28.76 -2.75 -5.59
N ARG A 144 -28.79 -2.11 -6.77
CA ARG A 144 -28.08 -2.64 -7.93
C ARG A 144 -26.59 -2.52 -7.68
N LEU A 145 -25.84 -3.60 -7.93
CA LEU A 145 -24.39 -3.62 -7.75
C LEU A 145 -23.71 -2.51 -8.56
N ALA A 146 -24.23 -2.19 -9.75
CA ALA A 146 -23.73 -1.11 -10.60
C ALA A 146 -23.80 0.29 -9.95
N ASP A 147 -24.79 0.53 -9.08
CA ASP A 147 -25.02 1.85 -8.47
C ASP A 147 -24.09 2.09 -7.27
N ILE A 148 -23.70 1.01 -6.59
CA ILE A 148 -22.85 1.05 -5.38
C ILE A 148 -21.37 0.75 -5.68
N TYR A 149 -21.08 -0.01 -6.74
CA TYR A 149 -19.74 -0.46 -7.03
C TYR A 149 -18.83 0.72 -7.40
N THR A 150 -17.72 0.80 -6.70
CA THR A 150 -16.60 1.70 -7.00
C THR A 150 -15.44 0.83 -7.45
N GLU A 151 -14.82 1.18 -8.59
CA GLU A 151 -13.76 0.37 -9.17
C GLU A 151 -12.57 0.26 -8.20
N LEU A 152 -12.04 -0.96 -8.03
CA LEU A 152 -10.92 -1.21 -7.12
C LEU A 152 -9.60 -0.98 -7.85
N TYR A 153 -8.62 -0.41 -7.16
CA TYR A 153 -7.26 -0.30 -7.68
C TYR A 153 -6.54 -1.65 -7.63
N ILE A 154 -6.26 -2.23 -8.80
CA ILE A 154 -5.60 -3.54 -8.96
C ILE A 154 -4.27 -3.33 -9.69
N THR A 155 -3.23 -4.01 -9.24
CA THR A 155 -1.88 -3.93 -9.82
C THR A 155 -1.30 -5.31 -10.11
N ALA A 156 -0.27 -5.36 -10.96
CA ALA A 156 0.52 -6.58 -11.16
C ALA A 156 1.24 -6.91 -9.85
N GLY A 157 0.98 -8.07 -9.27
CA GLY A 157 1.64 -8.49 -8.04
C GLY A 157 3.10 -8.83 -8.31
N TYR A 158 4.03 -8.15 -7.65
CA TYR A 158 5.43 -8.58 -7.59
C TYR A 158 5.55 -9.83 -6.72
N ASP A 159 6.66 -10.55 -6.90
CA ASP A 159 7.04 -11.73 -6.13
C ASP A 159 6.82 -11.52 -4.62
N VAL A 160 5.67 -11.98 -4.11
CA VAL A 160 5.28 -11.84 -2.71
C VAL A 160 6.21 -12.70 -1.86
N HIS A 161 7.33 -12.14 -1.42
CA HIS A 161 8.00 -12.66 -0.24
C HIS A 161 7.05 -12.46 0.93
N ILE A 162 6.71 -13.58 1.55
CA ILE A 162 5.77 -13.77 2.66
C ILE A 162 5.82 -12.61 3.64
N ASN A 163 4.97 -11.59 3.44
CA ASN A 163 4.87 -10.51 4.41
C ASN A 163 3.91 -10.98 5.50
N THR A 164 4.44 -11.69 6.50
CA THR A 164 3.73 -12.19 7.70
C THR A 164 3.17 -11.07 8.61
N GLN A 165 3.14 -9.83 8.14
CA GLN A 165 2.72 -8.64 8.88
C GLN A 165 1.19 -8.52 8.96
N HIS A 166 0.68 -8.03 10.09
CA HIS A 166 -0.75 -7.78 10.32
C HIS A 166 -1.37 -6.85 9.27
N GLU A 167 -2.63 -7.09 8.92
CA GLU A 167 -3.36 -6.45 7.81
C GLU A 167 -3.37 -4.92 7.92
N VAL A 168 -3.48 -4.36 9.13
CA VAL A 168 -3.48 -2.89 9.35
C VAL A 168 -2.13 -2.27 9.02
N ARG A 169 -1.03 -2.95 9.34
CA ARG A 169 0.32 -2.48 8.98
C ARG A 169 0.56 -2.53 7.48
N GLN A 170 -0.12 -3.44 6.77
CA GLN A 170 -0.08 -3.47 5.31
C GLN A 170 -0.84 -2.27 4.73
N ILE A 171 -1.96 -1.84 5.30
CA ILE A 171 -2.66 -0.60 4.87
C ILE A 171 -1.75 0.61 5.07
N GLU A 172 -1.18 0.78 6.27
CA GLU A 172 -0.30 1.91 6.62
C GLU A 172 0.97 1.94 5.75
N LYS A 173 1.43 0.79 5.24
CA LYS A 173 2.59 0.66 4.33
C LYS A 173 2.23 0.72 2.83
N ALA A 174 1.09 0.16 2.42
CA ALA A 174 0.64 0.10 1.03
C ALA A 174 0.00 1.40 0.55
N TRP A 175 -0.35 2.30 1.49
CA TRP A 175 -0.82 3.66 1.22
C TRP A 175 0.12 4.48 0.31
N LYS A 176 1.39 4.07 0.14
CA LYS A 176 2.38 4.76 -0.71
C LYS A 176 3.18 3.78 -1.58
N PRO A 177 2.69 3.36 -2.75
CA PRO A 177 3.45 2.49 -3.65
C PRO A 177 4.69 3.21 -4.21
N ALA A 178 5.78 2.46 -4.32
CA ALA A 178 7.10 2.93 -4.75
C ALA A 178 7.19 3.23 -6.26
N GLU A 179 6.17 2.97 -7.06
CA GLU A 179 6.12 3.32 -8.49
C GLU A 179 4.66 3.58 -8.88
N PRO A 180 4.38 4.27 -10.01
CA PRO A 180 3.07 4.16 -10.65
C PRO A 180 2.92 2.72 -11.15
N GLU A 181 2.56 1.81 -10.24
CA GLU A 181 2.21 0.43 -10.56
C GLU A 181 1.16 0.48 -11.67
N LYS A 182 1.45 -0.16 -12.80
CA LYS A 182 0.54 -0.15 -13.94
C LYS A 182 -0.78 -0.79 -13.49
N SER A 183 -1.81 0.04 -13.37
CA SER A 183 -3.14 -0.44 -13.00
C SER A 183 -3.60 -1.47 -14.02
N ILE A 184 -4.06 -2.62 -13.53
CA ILE A 184 -4.63 -3.68 -14.34
C ILE A 184 -6.14 -3.56 -14.24
N ARG A 185 -6.80 -3.38 -15.38
CA ARG A 185 -8.25 -3.50 -15.44
C ARG A 185 -8.65 -4.96 -15.21
N PRO A 186 -9.79 -5.25 -14.59
CA PRO A 186 -10.27 -6.63 -14.39
C PRO A 186 -10.31 -7.45 -15.70
N THR A 187 -10.58 -6.81 -16.83
CA THR A 187 -10.62 -7.41 -18.17
C THR A 187 -9.25 -7.82 -18.73
N ASP A 188 -8.19 -7.24 -18.18
CA ASP A 188 -6.80 -7.47 -18.61
C ASP A 188 -6.04 -8.41 -17.65
N MET A 189 -6.71 -8.98 -16.63
CA MET A 189 -6.10 -9.86 -15.61
C MET A 189 -5.46 -11.14 -16.18
N PHE A 190 -5.95 -11.62 -17.33
CA PHE A 190 -5.40 -12.78 -18.03
C PHE A 190 -4.45 -12.41 -19.18
N LYS A 191 -3.99 -11.16 -19.22
CA LYS A 191 -3.00 -10.67 -20.19
C LYS A 191 -1.68 -10.37 -19.49
N HIS A 192 -0.57 -10.60 -20.18
CA HIS A 192 0.74 -10.30 -19.61
C HIS A 192 0.98 -8.78 -19.56
N PRO A 193 1.57 -8.22 -18.48
CA PRO A 193 1.76 -6.77 -18.33
C PRO A 193 2.60 -6.09 -19.44
N SER A 194 3.50 -6.86 -20.07
CA SER A 194 4.35 -6.40 -21.20
C SER A 194 3.62 -6.29 -22.54
N GLY A 195 2.40 -6.83 -22.64
CA GLY A 195 1.68 -6.93 -23.91
C GLY A 195 2.08 -8.15 -24.76
N ASP A 196 3.13 -8.88 -24.40
CA ASP A 196 3.53 -10.11 -25.09
C ASP A 196 2.55 -11.25 -24.81
N TYR A 197 2.24 -12.05 -25.83
CA TYR A 197 1.38 -13.21 -25.65
C TYR A 197 2.11 -14.32 -24.89
N ARG A 198 1.71 -14.53 -23.63
CA ARG A 198 2.04 -15.73 -22.84
C ARG A 198 0.74 -16.40 -22.38
N PRO A 199 0.59 -17.72 -22.54
CA PRO A 199 -0.61 -18.42 -22.10
C PRO A 199 -0.69 -18.41 -20.57
N ILE A 200 -1.63 -17.63 -20.02
CA ILE A 200 -1.90 -17.55 -18.59
C ILE A 200 -3.01 -18.55 -18.24
N LYS A 201 -2.66 -19.56 -17.43
CA LYS A 201 -3.61 -20.55 -16.92
C LYS A 201 -4.22 -20.11 -15.59
N THR A 202 -3.37 -19.84 -14.60
CA THR A 202 -3.79 -19.57 -13.23
C THR A 202 -3.41 -18.14 -12.84
N VAL A 203 -4.42 -17.35 -12.48
CA VAL A 203 -4.25 -16.00 -11.90
C VAL A 203 -4.55 -16.08 -10.41
N MET A 204 -3.62 -15.65 -9.57
CA MET A 204 -3.84 -15.49 -8.14
C MET A 204 -3.97 -14.01 -7.77
N THR A 205 -5.08 -13.63 -7.18
CA THR A 205 -5.36 -12.27 -6.72
C THR A 205 -5.23 -12.18 -5.21
N ASN A 206 -4.23 -11.45 -4.77
CA ASN A 206 -3.93 -11.19 -3.36
C ASN A 206 -4.61 -9.90 -2.89
N GLY A 207 -4.93 -9.83 -1.61
CA GLY A 207 -5.36 -8.60 -0.97
C GLY A 207 -5.74 -8.85 0.49
N ILE A 208 -5.63 -7.83 1.33
CA ILE A 208 -6.01 -7.92 2.75
C ILE A 208 -7.52 -8.19 2.93
N ALA A 209 -7.94 -8.51 4.15
CA ALA A 209 -9.36 -8.70 4.44
C ALA A 209 -10.18 -7.45 4.12
N GLY A 210 -11.45 -7.62 3.74
CA GLY A 210 -12.36 -6.50 3.50
C GLY A 210 -12.05 -5.65 2.26
N ILE A 211 -10.93 -5.89 1.57
CA ILE A 211 -10.46 -5.05 0.44
C ILE A 211 -11.32 -5.13 -0.82
N GLY A 212 -12.32 -6.01 -0.84
CA GLY A 212 -13.28 -6.13 -1.94
C GLY A 212 -13.02 -7.27 -2.93
N LYS A 213 -12.15 -8.25 -2.63
CA LYS A 213 -11.86 -9.40 -3.52
C LYS A 213 -13.13 -10.14 -3.99
N THR A 214 -14.04 -10.48 -3.08
CA THR A 214 -15.32 -11.14 -3.44
C THR A 214 -16.23 -10.23 -4.26
N PHE A 215 -16.28 -8.92 -3.96
CA PHE A 215 -17.03 -7.95 -4.77
C PHE A 215 -16.45 -7.80 -6.18
N LEU A 216 -15.13 -7.90 -6.34
CA LEU A 216 -14.46 -7.95 -7.64
C LEU A 216 -14.89 -9.18 -8.44
N VAL A 217 -14.96 -10.35 -7.82
CA VAL A 217 -15.46 -11.58 -8.47
C VAL A 217 -16.91 -11.41 -8.90
N HIS A 218 -17.78 -10.91 -8.01
CA HIS A 218 -19.18 -10.68 -8.33
C HIS A 218 -19.35 -9.69 -9.49
N LYS A 219 -18.58 -8.59 -9.49
CA LYS A 219 -18.61 -7.60 -10.57
C LYS A 219 -18.12 -8.19 -11.89
N PHE A 220 -17.06 -8.98 -11.87
CA PHE A 220 -16.53 -9.66 -13.06
C PHE A 220 -17.57 -10.60 -13.69
N VAL A 221 -18.27 -11.41 -12.87
CA VAL A 221 -19.33 -12.31 -13.33
C VAL A 221 -20.54 -11.52 -13.83
N LEU A 222 -20.90 -10.42 -13.16
CA LEU A 222 -22.00 -9.56 -13.61
C LEU A 222 -21.70 -8.89 -14.96
N ASP A 223 -20.49 -8.37 -15.17
CA ASP A 223 -20.10 -7.76 -16.45
C ASP A 223 -20.09 -8.77 -17.60
N TRP A 224 -19.76 -10.03 -17.31
CA TRP A 224 -19.88 -11.13 -18.27
C TRP A 224 -21.36 -11.47 -18.55
N ALA A 225 -22.20 -11.49 -17.52
CA ALA A 225 -23.63 -11.76 -17.62
C ALA A 225 -24.39 -10.68 -18.40
N GLU A 226 -24.06 -9.41 -18.18
CA GLU A 226 -24.62 -8.25 -18.88
C GLU A 226 -23.98 -7.97 -20.24
N GLN A 227 -23.09 -8.85 -20.70
CA GLN A 227 -22.40 -8.74 -21.99
C GLN A 227 -21.54 -7.47 -22.16
N ARG A 228 -21.05 -6.89 -21.05
CA ARG A 228 -20.18 -5.71 -21.06
C ARG A 228 -18.72 -6.07 -21.34
N SER A 229 -18.24 -7.20 -20.82
CA SER A 229 -16.84 -7.64 -21.00
C SER A 229 -16.67 -9.17 -20.94
N ASN A 230 -15.46 -9.65 -21.24
CA ASN A 230 -15.03 -11.06 -21.11
C ASN A 230 -15.87 -12.08 -21.92
N GLN A 231 -16.46 -11.65 -23.03
CA GLN A 231 -17.29 -12.52 -23.89
C GLN A 231 -16.47 -13.58 -24.66
N ASP A 232 -15.14 -13.53 -24.55
CA ASP A 232 -14.25 -14.61 -24.99
C ASP A 232 -14.41 -15.89 -24.16
N VAL A 233 -14.98 -15.80 -22.96
CA VAL A 233 -15.25 -16.94 -22.08
C VAL A 233 -16.64 -17.52 -22.37
N HIS A 234 -16.71 -18.82 -22.67
CA HIS A 234 -17.99 -19.49 -22.94
C HIS A 234 -18.78 -19.82 -21.66
N LEU A 235 -18.11 -20.33 -20.61
CA LEU A 235 -18.76 -20.71 -19.34
C LEU A 235 -17.88 -20.30 -18.15
N ILE A 236 -18.49 -19.68 -17.13
CA ILE A 236 -17.85 -19.28 -15.88
C ILE A 236 -18.45 -20.09 -14.72
N PHE A 237 -17.59 -20.67 -13.88
CA PHE A 237 -17.98 -21.43 -12.69
C PHE A 237 -17.38 -20.79 -11.42
N PRO A 238 -18.12 -19.90 -10.74
CA PRO A 238 -17.67 -19.28 -9.49
C PRO A 238 -17.94 -20.18 -8.28
N PHE A 239 -16.88 -20.69 -7.68
CA PHE A 239 -16.86 -21.44 -6.44
C PHE A 239 -16.38 -20.57 -5.27
N THR A 240 -16.94 -20.77 -4.08
CA THR A 240 -16.36 -20.24 -2.83
C THR A 240 -15.80 -21.39 -2.00
N PHE A 241 -14.65 -21.20 -1.34
CA PHE A 241 -14.11 -22.24 -0.46
C PHE A 241 -15.05 -22.56 0.70
N ARG A 242 -15.87 -21.59 1.15
CA ARG A 242 -16.95 -21.82 2.13
C ARG A 242 -17.93 -22.90 1.72
N GLN A 243 -18.32 -22.93 0.44
CA GLN A 243 -19.21 -23.95 -0.11
C GLN A 243 -18.51 -25.30 -0.31
N LEU A 244 -17.20 -25.29 -0.59
CA LEU A 244 -16.41 -26.49 -0.82
C LEU A 244 -16.01 -27.21 0.47
N ASN A 245 -15.79 -26.47 1.57
CA ASN A 245 -15.31 -27.01 2.84
C ASN A 245 -16.21 -28.12 3.43
N PRO A 246 -17.56 -28.01 3.44
CA PRO A 246 -18.46 -29.08 3.87
C PRO A 246 -18.35 -30.37 3.04
N LEU A 247 -17.91 -30.26 1.79
CA LEU A 247 -17.81 -31.38 0.84
C LEU A 247 -16.47 -32.12 0.95
N LYS A 248 -15.69 -31.87 2.01
CA LYS A 248 -14.40 -32.52 2.26
C LYS A 248 -14.58 -34.03 2.44
N GLY A 249 -13.95 -34.81 1.56
CA GLY A 249 -13.95 -36.28 1.62
C GLY A 249 -15.14 -36.95 0.93
N GLU A 250 -16.18 -36.19 0.59
CA GLU A 250 -17.29 -36.64 -0.26
C GLU A 250 -16.82 -36.84 -1.71
N LYS A 251 -17.51 -37.71 -2.46
CA LYS A 251 -17.18 -38.02 -3.85
C LYS A 251 -18.22 -37.45 -4.81
N PHE A 252 -17.76 -36.74 -5.83
CA PHE A 252 -18.59 -36.15 -6.88
C PHE A 252 -17.91 -36.31 -8.24
N SER A 253 -18.66 -36.38 -9.33
CA SER A 253 -18.13 -36.01 -10.65
C SER A 253 -17.97 -34.48 -10.74
N LEU A 254 -17.20 -33.96 -11.70
CA LEU A 254 -17.03 -32.50 -11.80
C LEU A 254 -18.36 -31.79 -12.11
N ALA A 255 -19.21 -32.40 -12.95
CA ALA A 255 -20.53 -31.86 -13.26
C ALA A 255 -21.47 -31.86 -12.03
N GLU A 256 -21.46 -32.94 -11.24
CA GLU A 256 -22.20 -33.00 -9.97
C GLU A 256 -21.75 -31.95 -8.98
N LEU A 257 -20.42 -31.77 -8.84
CA LEU A 257 -19.86 -30.76 -7.95
C LEU A 257 -20.29 -29.34 -8.36
N ILE A 258 -20.29 -29.05 -9.67
CA ILE A 258 -20.76 -27.78 -10.21
C ILE A 258 -22.25 -27.57 -9.87
N HIS A 259 -23.11 -28.58 -10.09
CA HIS A 259 -24.54 -28.46 -9.79
C HIS A 259 -24.87 -28.36 -8.30
N GLU A 260 -24.05 -28.96 -7.43
CA GLU A 260 -24.20 -28.89 -5.98
C GLU A 260 -23.78 -27.51 -5.44
N CYS A 261 -22.66 -26.95 -5.93
CA CYS A 261 -22.13 -25.67 -5.47
C CYS A 261 -22.76 -24.45 -6.17
N ILE A 262 -23.20 -24.60 -7.43
CA ILE A 262 -23.66 -23.50 -8.29
C ILE A 262 -25.08 -23.82 -8.79
N PRO A 263 -26.14 -23.44 -8.04
CA PRO A 263 -27.52 -23.72 -8.43
C PRO A 263 -27.91 -23.18 -9.81
N GLU A 264 -27.24 -22.11 -10.26
CA GLU A 264 -27.51 -21.45 -11.54
C GLU A 264 -27.13 -22.30 -12.76
N THR A 265 -26.32 -23.35 -12.58
CA THR A 265 -25.93 -24.26 -13.67
C THR A 265 -26.90 -25.43 -13.84
N VAL A 266 -27.88 -25.62 -12.96
CA VAL A 266 -28.80 -26.77 -12.97
C VAL A 266 -29.63 -26.86 -14.27
N GLY A 267 -29.80 -25.74 -14.98
CA GLY A 267 -30.43 -25.74 -16.31
C GLY A 267 -29.60 -26.40 -17.41
N ILE A 268 -28.31 -26.64 -17.17
CA ILE A 268 -27.42 -27.37 -18.09
C ILE A 268 -27.51 -28.87 -17.73
N PRO A 269 -27.90 -29.75 -18.68
CA PRO A 269 -27.92 -31.18 -18.42
C PRO A 269 -26.52 -31.69 -18.02
N GLN A 270 -26.47 -32.62 -17.07
CA GLN A 270 -25.21 -33.24 -16.63
C GLN A 270 -24.45 -33.88 -17.81
N ASP A 271 -25.16 -34.50 -18.74
CA ASP A 271 -24.58 -35.10 -19.95
C ASP A 271 -23.91 -34.07 -20.87
N ALA A 272 -24.46 -32.85 -20.95
CA ALA A 272 -23.88 -31.76 -21.72
C ALA A 272 -22.58 -31.26 -21.09
N LEU A 273 -22.53 -31.09 -19.76
CA LEU A 273 -21.29 -30.75 -19.05
C LEU A 273 -20.24 -31.85 -19.20
N ASN A 274 -20.64 -33.12 -19.05
CA ASN A 274 -19.76 -34.26 -19.24
C ASN A 274 -19.18 -34.31 -20.65
N TYR A 275 -19.98 -34.05 -21.69
CA TYR A 275 -19.49 -33.94 -23.06
C TYR A 275 -18.45 -32.82 -23.21
N ILE A 276 -18.76 -31.61 -22.73
CA ILE A 276 -17.84 -30.46 -22.79
C ILE A 276 -16.51 -30.78 -22.09
N PHE A 277 -16.57 -31.35 -20.88
CA PHE A 277 -15.37 -31.68 -20.12
C PHE A 277 -14.56 -32.82 -20.75
N THR A 278 -15.22 -33.81 -21.32
CA THR A 278 -14.56 -34.94 -22.00
C THR A 278 -13.86 -34.48 -23.28
N ASP A 279 -14.48 -33.60 -24.07
CA ASP A 279 -13.87 -32.97 -25.26
C ASP A 279 -12.62 -32.16 -24.85
N VAL A 280 -12.74 -31.29 -23.85
CA VAL A 280 -11.59 -30.52 -23.32
C VAL A 280 -10.47 -31.44 -22.82
N GLN A 281 -10.81 -32.50 -22.09
CA GLN A 281 -9.83 -33.45 -21.55
C GLN A 281 -9.15 -34.28 -22.65
N SER A 282 -9.90 -34.76 -23.63
CA SER A 282 -9.40 -35.61 -24.73
C SER A 282 -8.62 -34.85 -25.79
N SER A 283 -8.92 -33.56 -26.00
CA SER A 283 -8.19 -32.70 -26.95
C SER A 283 -6.70 -32.56 -26.63
N GLY A 284 -6.31 -32.71 -25.36
CA GLY A 284 -4.93 -32.55 -24.90
C GLY A 284 -4.38 -31.11 -25.02
N ILE A 285 -5.18 -30.15 -25.49
CA ILE A 285 -4.77 -28.77 -25.73
C ILE A 285 -4.47 -28.09 -24.39
N THR A 286 -3.35 -27.38 -24.32
CA THR A 286 -2.95 -26.58 -23.16
C THR A 286 -3.22 -25.08 -23.36
N ASN A 287 -3.27 -24.63 -24.62
CA ASN A 287 -3.54 -23.23 -24.96
C ASN A 287 -5.04 -22.91 -24.90
N TYR A 288 -5.42 -21.95 -24.05
CA TYR A 288 -6.79 -21.51 -23.86
C TYR A 288 -7.46 -21.02 -25.15
N ASP A 289 -6.76 -20.22 -25.96
CA ASP A 289 -7.33 -19.58 -27.14
C ASP A 289 -7.59 -20.54 -28.30
N LYS A 290 -6.88 -21.67 -28.30
CA LYS A 290 -7.04 -22.76 -29.28
C LYS A 290 -8.05 -23.83 -28.84
N SER A 291 -8.56 -23.74 -27.61
CA SER A 291 -9.53 -24.71 -27.11
C SER A 291 -10.91 -24.47 -27.72
N LYS A 292 -11.59 -25.56 -28.10
CA LYS A 292 -12.98 -25.52 -28.57
C LYS A 292 -13.92 -24.94 -27.51
N PHE A 293 -13.64 -25.23 -26.24
CA PHE A 293 -14.43 -24.76 -25.11
C PHE A 293 -13.58 -23.94 -24.13
N LYS A 294 -13.87 -22.64 -24.07
CA LYS A 294 -13.20 -21.65 -23.23
C LYS A 294 -13.89 -21.57 -21.85
N LEU A 295 -13.33 -22.29 -20.88
CA LEU A 295 -13.88 -22.44 -19.52
C LEU A 295 -13.06 -21.63 -18.51
N LEU A 296 -13.75 -20.95 -17.58
CA LEU A 296 -13.13 -20.23 -16.46
C LEU A 296 -13.68 -20.74 -15.12
N PHE A 297 -12.79 -21.20 -14.26
CA PHE A 297 -13.09 -21.57 -12.87
C PHE A 297 -12.61 -20.47 -11.94
N VAL A 298 -13.50 -19.92 -11.11
CA VAL A 298 -13.15 -18.91 -10.11
C VAL A 298 -13.25 -19.56 -8.73
N PHE A 299 -12.18 -19.50 -7.94
CA PHE A 299 -12.11 -19.99 -6.56
C PHE A 299 -11.92 -18.82 -5.61
N ASP A 300 -13.01 -18.36 -5.00
CA ASP A 300 -13.00 -17.24 -4.07
C ASP A 300 -12.70 -17.70 -2.63
N GLY A 301 -11.71 -17.06 -2.00
CA GLY A 301 -11.40 -17.21 -0.57
C GLY A 301 -10.51 -18.40 -0.21
N LEU A 302 -9.35 -18.59 -0.84
CA LEU A 302 -8.42 -19.69 -0.49
C LEU A 302 -7.96 -19.63 0.98
N ASP A 303 -7.88 -18.45 1.58
CA ASP A 303 -7.61 -18.25 3.00
C ASP A 303 -8.62 -18.93 3.94
N GLU A 304 -9.78 -19.29 3.39
CA GLU A 304 -10.89 -19.91 4.08
C GLU A 304 -10.89 -21.45 3.92
N SER A 305 -9.96 -21.99 3.13
CA SER A 305 -9.89 -23.42 2.82
C SER A 305 -9.51 -24.27 4.04
N ARG A 306 -10.30 -25.31 4.30
CA ARG A 306 -9.95 -26.42 5.22
C ARG A 306 -9.58 -27.70 4.46
N LEU A 307 -9.47 -27.61 3.13
CA LEU A 307 -9.11 -28.73 2.25
C LEU A 307 -7.59 -28.90 2.21
N HIS A 308 -7.12 -30.15 2.26
CA HIS A 308 -5.69 -30.43 2.09
C HIS A 308 -5.35 -30.41 0.60
N LEU A 309 -4.82 -29.28 0.13
CA LEU A 309 -4.43 -29.04 -1.26
C LEU A 309 -2.93 -29.31 -1.48
N ASP A 310 -2.46 -30.52 -1.16
CA ASP A 310 -1.08 -30.92 -1.47
C ASP A 310 -0.89 -31.13 -2.99
N LEU A 311 -0.46 -30.09 -3.70
CA LEU A 311 -0.33 -30.13 -5.17
C LEU A 311 0.87 -30.94 -5.68
N HIS A 312 1.83 -31.28 -4.82
CA HIS A 312 2.99 -32.10 -5.15
C HIS A 312 2.73 -33.61 -5.00
N SER A 313 1.65 -34.00 -4.33
CA SER A 313 1.27 -35.40 -4.18
C SER A 313 1.14 -36.07 -5.57
N GLU A 314 1.99 -37.06 -5.82
CA GLU A 314 1.92 -37.90 -7.01
C GLU A 314 0.77 -38.90 -6.88
N ASP A 315 -0.46 -38.43 -7.04
CA ASP A 315 -1.58 -39.33 -7.30
C ASP A 315 -1.37 -39.96 -8.69
N ILE A 316 -0.84 -41.18 -8.74
CA ILE A 316 -0.46 -41.98 -9.92
C ILE A 316 -1.63 -42.23 -10.89
N ARG A 317 -2.89 -42.04 -10.46
CA ARG A 317 -4.08 -42.33 -11.27
C ARG A 317 -4.51 -41.11 -12.11
N SER A 318 -4.71 -41.32 -13.40
CA SER A 318 -5.43 -40.40 -14.28
C SER A 318 -6.88 -40.28 -13.79
N VAL A 319 -7.34 -39.06 -13.52
CA VAL A 319 -8.72 -38.82 -13.09
C VAL A 319 -9.58 -38.58 -14.33
N ASP A 320 -10.58 -39.44 -14.50
CA ASP A 320 -11.64 -39.27 -15.48
C ASP A 320 -12.65 -38.25 -14.94
N VAL A 321 -12.92 -37.18 -15.69
CA VAL A 321 -13.78 -36.07 -15.25
C VAL A 321 -15.23 -36.50 -14.98
N THR A 322 -15.67 -37.59 -15.61
CA THR A 322 -17.02 -38.14 -15.48
C THR A 322 -17.17 -39.03 -14.24
N LYS A 323 -16.07 -39.50 -13.65
CA LYS A 323 -16.11 -40.43 -12.51
C LYS A 323 -16.09 -39.72 -11.17
N ALA A 324 -16.94 -40.20 -10.26
CA ALA A 324 -17.02 -39.69 -8.91
C ALA A 324 -15.69 -39.85 -8.15
N THR A 325 -15.07 -38.74 -7.80
CA THR A 325 -13.77 -38.66 -7.12
C THR A 325 -13.90 -37.72 -5.92
N LYS A 326 -13.01 -37.84 -4.93
CA LYS A 326 -13.06 -36.95 -3.77
C LYS A 326 -12.89 -35.48 -4.18
N THR A 327 -13.66 -34.58 -3.56
CA THR A 327 -13.65 -33.13 -3.87
C THR A 327 -12.25 -32.51 -3.81
N ASP A 328 -11.44 -32.88 -2.81
CA ASP A 328 -10.07 -32.39 -2.64
C ASP A 328 -9.17 -32.85 -3.80
N VAL A 329 -9.29 -34.10 -4.25
CA VAL A 329 -8.54 -34.63 -5.40
C VAL A 329 -8.93 -33.89 -6.69
N LEU A 330 -10.23 -33.65 -6.93
CA LEU A 330 -10.70 -32.92 -8.11
C LEU A 330 -10.11 -31.50 -8.18
N LEU A 331 -10.17 -30.76 -7.07
CA LEU A 331 -9.63 -29.40 -6.99
C LEU A 331 -8.11 -29.39 -7.19
N ARG A 332 -7.37 -30.30 -6.53
CA ARG A 332 -5.92 -30.43 -6.72
C ARG A 332 -5.56 -30.68 -8.18
N LYS A 333 -6.26 -31.61 -8.84
CA LYS A 333 -6.00 -31.98 -10.24
C LYS A 333 -6.39 -30.86 -11.23
N LEU A 334 -7.40 -30.06 -10.90
CA LEU A 334 -7.77 -28.89 -11.70
C LEU A 334 -6.69 -27.80 -11.57
N ILE A 335 -6.29 -27.45 -10.34
CA ILE A 335 -5.31 -26.39 -10.04
C ILE A 335 -3.91 -26.74 -10.58
N ASN A 336 -3.42 -27.96 -10.37
CA ASN A 336 -2.12 -28.40 -10.93
C ASN A 336 -2.16 -28.64 -12.45
N GLY A 337 -3.34 -28.48 -13.07
CA GLY A 337 -3.52 -28.60 -14.51
C GLY A 337 -3.42 -30.02 -15.06
N LYS A 338 -3.55 -31.05 -14.23
CA LYS A 338 -3.68 -32.45 -14.69
C LYS A 338 -5.11 -32.76 -15.19
N LEU A 339 -6.11 -32.01 -14.75
CA LEU A 339 -7.51 -32.05 -15.19
C LEU A 339 -7.86 -30.76 -15.95
N LEU A 340 -8.55 -30.87 -17.10
CA LEU A 340 -8.93 -29.76 -17.99
C LEU A 340 -7.76 -28.79 -18.28
N ARG A 341 -6.76 -29.25 -19.05
CA ARG A 341 -5.48 -28.53 -19.23
C ARG A 341 -5.64 -27.11 -19.79
N SER A 342 -6.56 -26.91 -20.73
CA SER A 342 -6.81 -25.61 -21.35
C SER A 342 -7.67 -24.65 -20.52
N ALA A 343 -8.28 -25.07 -19.40
CA ALA A 343 -9.17 -24.19 -18.63
C ALA A 343 -8.40 -23.14 -17.84
N ARG A 344 -8.96 -21.92 -17.75
CA ARG A 344 -8.42 -20.83 -16.92
C ARG A 344 -8.92 -20.96 -15.48
N ILE A 345 -8.06 -20.56 -14.54
CA ILE A 345 -8.33 -20.59 -13.12
C ILE A 345 -8.03 -19.21 -12.53
N TRP A 346 -8.95 -18.68 -11.75
CA TRP A 346 -8.77 -17.47 -10.97
C TRP A 346 -8.97 -17.76 -9.50
N ILE A 347 -7.97 -17.47 -8.67
CA ILE A 347 -8.00 -17.75 -7.23
C ILE A 347 -7.85 -16.43 -6.47
N THR A 348 -8.72 -16.14 -5.53
CA THR A 348 -8.57 -14.99 -4.62
C THR A 348 -8.10 -15.47 -3.25
N THR A 349 -7.19 -14.71 -2.61
CA THR A 349 -6.68 -15.09 -1.28
C THR A 349 -6.10 -13.90 -0.51
N ARG A 350 -5.86 -14.11 0.78
CA ARG A 350 -5.02 -13.21 1.60
C ARG A 350 -3.55 -13.57 1.42
N PRO A 351 -2.61 -12.61 1.52
CA PRO A 351 -1.18 -12.87 1.38
C PRO A 351 -0.66 -14.01 2.27
N ALA A 352 -1.18 -14.14 3.50
CA ALA A 352 -0.78 -15.19 4.44
C ALA A 352 -1.12 -16.61 3.97
N ALA A 353 -2.19 -16.77 3.17
CA ALA A 353 -2.65 -18.06 2.65
C ALA A 353 -2.20 -18.34 1.21
N ALA A 354 -1.53 -17.40 0.55
CA ALA A 354 -1.04 -17.57 -0.82
C ALA A 354 -0.10 -18.78 -0.97
N ASN A 355 0.69 -19.07 0.06
CA ASN A 355 1.64 -20.20 0.08
C ASN A 355 0.98 -21.58 0.10
N GLN A 356 -0.34 -21.67 0.29
CA GLN A 356 -1.04 -22.96 0.17
C GLN A 356 -0.96 -23.54 -1.24
N ILE A 357 -0.70 -22.69 -2.25
CA ILE A 357 -0.48 -23.10 -3.64
C ILE A 357 0.97 -22.76 -4.00
N PRO A 358 1.81 -23.75 -4.32
CA PRO A 358 3.17 -23.52 -4.77
C PRO A 358 3.24 -22.62 -6.01
N ARG A 359 4.28 -21.78 -6.06
CA ARG A 359 4.45 -20.72 -7.07
C ARG A 359 4.51 -21.26 -8.50
N GLU A 360 5.02 -22.48 -8.69
CA GLU A 360 5.10 -23.16 -9.99
C GLU A 360 3.73 -23.39 -10.66
N PHE A 361 2.65 -23.42 -9.89
CA PHE A 361 1.29 -23.58 -10.40
C PHE A 361 0.58 -22.24 -10.68
N ILE A 362 1.24 -21.10 -10.40
CA ILE A 362 0.68 -19.75 -10.55
C ILE A 362 1.34 -19.09 -11.75
N SER A 363 0.56 -18.74 -12.77
CA SER A 363 1.07 -18.11 -13.99
C SER A 363 1.22 -16.59 -13.86
N SER A 364 0.33 -15.97 -13.09
CA SER A 364 0.31 -14.52 -12.88
C SER A 364 -0.24 -14.21 -11.49
N THR A 365 0.29 -13.18 -10.85
CA THR A 365 -0.19 -12.64 -9.58
C THR A 365 -0.71 -11.23 -9.77
N THR A 366 -1.88 -10.93 -9.21
CA THR A 366 -2.42 -9.56 -9.11
C THR A 366 -2.65 -9.20 -7.64
N GLU A 367 -2.60 -7.92 -7.32
CA GLU A 367 -2.87 -7.43 -5.96
C GLU A 367 -3.99 -6.39 -5.99
N VAL A 368 -5.00 -6.57 -5.13
CA VAL A 368 -6.04 -5.58 -4.88
C VAL A 368 -5.55 -4.65 -3.77
N ARG A 369 -5.29 -3.39 -4.13
CA ARG A 369 -4.81 -2.38 -3.18
C ARG A 369 -5.95 -1.75 -2.40
N GLY A 370 -7.14 -1.56 -2.99
CA GLY A 370 -8.28 -0.92 -2.33
C GLY A 370 -8.72 0.36 -3.04
N PHE A 371 -9.19 1.35 -2.28
CA PHE A 371 -9.60 2.67 -2.78
C PHE A 371 -8.48 3.71 -2.69
N THR A 372 -8.17 4.31 -3.83
CA THR A 372 -7.42 5.58 -3.93
C THR A 372 -8.28 6.75 -3.43
N ASP A 373 -7.69 7.90 -3.12
CA ASP A 373 -8.45 9.06 -2.62
C ASP A 373 -9.61 9.48 -3.55
N PRO A 374 -9.45 9.53 -4.89
CA PRO A 374 -10.58 9.77 -5.78
C PRO A 374 -11.69 8.73 -5.65
N GLN A 375 -11.33 7.44 -5.54
CA GLN A 375 -12.29 6.33 -5.38
C GLN A 375 -13.01 6.40 -4.03
N LYS A 376 -12.34 6.81 -2.95
CA LYS A 376 -13.01 7.03 -1.64
C LYS A 376 -14.10 8.07 -1.78
N GLU A 377 -13.79 9.21 -2.39
CA GLU A 377 -14.78 10.26 -2.58
C GLU A 377 -15.94 9.83 -3.49
N GLU A 378 -15.64 9.08 -4.56
CA GLU A 378 -16.65 8.49 -5.44
C GLU A 378 -17.60 7.58 -4.65
N TYR A 379 -17.06 6.69 -3.81
CA TYR A 379 -17.86 5.81 -2.97
C TYR A 379 -18.82 6.58 -2.07
N PHE A 380 -18.31 7.58 -1.33
CA PHE A 380 -19.17 8.37 -0.44
C PHE A 380 -20.20 9.22 -1.21
N ARG A 381 -19.85 9.77 -2.37
CA ARG A 381 -20.80 10.50 -3.22
C ARG A 381 -21.91 9.59 -3.78
N LYS A 382 -21.59 8.35 -4.15
CA LYS A 382 -22.58 7.36 -4.59
C LYS A 382 -23.52 6.96 -3.45
N ARG A 383 -22.98 6.81 -2.23
CA ARG A 383 -23.73 6.34 -1.06
C ARG A 383 -24.66 7.39 -0.46
N PHE A 384 -24.28 8.67 -0.50
CA PHE A 384 -25.04 9.78 0.07
C PHE A 384 -25.70 10.63 -1.02
N LYS A 385 -27.05 10.58 -1.12
CA LYS A 385 -27.81 11.32 -2.14
C LYS A 385 -27.73 12.85 -2.01
N GLY A 386 -27.44 13.36 -0.81
CA GLY A 386 -27.32 14.79 -0.54
C GLY A 386 -25.88 15.29 -0.70
N LYS A 387 -25.65 16.21 -1.65
CA LYS A 387 -24.30 16.73 -1.97
C LYS A 387 -23.60 17.36 -0.77
N GLU A 388 -24.29 18.22 0.00
CA GLU A 388 -23.71 18.88 1.17
C GLU A 388 -23.36 17.90 2.30
N GLN A 389 -24.18 16.86 2.50
CA GLN A 389 -23.91 15.82 3.49
C GLN A 389 -22.68 14.99 3.08
N ALA A 390 -22.58 14.61 1.80
CA ALA A 390 -21.43 13.89 1.26
C ALA A 390 -20.14 14.71 1.41
N ASP A 391 -20.18 16.00 1.06
CA ASP A 391 -19.00 16.88 1.13
C ASP A 391 -18.56 17.12 2.59
N LYS A 392 -19.50 17.28 3.53
CA LYS A 392 -19.20 17.38 4.97
C LYS A 392 -18.52 16.11 5.50
N LEU A 393 -18.99 14.94 5.07
CA LEU A 393 -18.42 13.64 5.47
C LEU A 393 -17.03 13.43 4.88
N ILE A 394 -16.85 13.71 3.59
CA ILE A 394 -15.54 13.63 2.92
C ILE A 394 -14.54 14.56 3.61
N CYS A 395 -14.95 15.78 3.95
CA CYS A 395 -14.13 16.72 4.72
C CYS A 395 -13.75 16.15 6.09
N HIS A 396 -14.71 15.63 6.86
CA HIS A 396 -14.45 15.00 8.16
C HIS A 396 -13.46 13.83 8.06
N ILE A 397 -13.62 12.95 7.06
CA ILE A 397 -12.74 11.82 6.83
C ILE A 397 -11.33 12.29 6.49
N LYS A 398 -11.17 13.29 5.61
CA LYS A 398 -9.85 13.87 5.27
C LYS A 398 -9.17 14.54 6.46
N THR A 399 -9.91 15.26 7.30
CA THR A 399 -9.36 15.90 8.50
C THR A 399 -8.97 14.89 9.59
N THR A 400 -9.51 13.67 9.55
CA THR A 400 -9.24 12.62 10.53
C THR A 400 -8.33 11.54 9.95
N ALA A 401 -7.01 11.69 10.12
CA ALA A 401 -5.99 10.82 9.52
C ALA A 401 -6.25 9.30 9.71
N SER A 402 -6.66 8.87 10.91
CA SER A 402 -6.96 7.45 11.17
C SER A 402 -8.13 6.93 10.32
N LEU A 403 -9.20 7.71 10.14
CA LEU A 403 -10.33 7.33 9.31
C LEU A 403 -9.97 7.38 7.83
N HIS A 404 -9.20 8.40 7.43
CA HIS A 404 -8.72 8.55 6.07
C HIS A 404 -7.91 7.34 5.60
N ILE A 405 -6.95 6.89 6.42
CA ILE A 405 -6.10 5.73 6.13
C ILE A 405 -6.92 4.45 6.08
N MET A 406 -7.83 4.25 7.04
CA MET A 406 -8.64 3.04 7.10
C MET A 406 -9.65 2.94 5.94
N CYS A 407 -10.20 4.07 5.49
CA CYS A 407 -11.06 4.13 4.30
C CYS A 407 -10.35 3.77 2.98
N HIS A 408 -9.05 3.43 3.01
CA HIS A 408 -8.45 2.69 1.90
C HIS A 408 -9.11 1.33 1.67
N ILE A 409 -9.61 0.68 2.74
CA ILE A 409 -10.36 -0.56 2.62
C ILE A 409 -11.85 -0.26 2.47
N PRO A 410 -12.52 -0.76 1.42
CA PRO A 410 -13.95 -0.56 1.19
C PRO A 410 -14.85 -0.95 2.37
N VAL A 411 -14.53 -2.00 3.13
CA VAL A 411 -15.32 -2.37 4.32
C VAL A 411 -15.35 -1.26 5.37
N PHE A 412 -14.25 -0.51 5.54
CA PHE A 412 -14.21 0.63 6.45
C PHE A 412 -14.97 1.82 5.89
N CYS A 413 -14.96 2.05 4.58
CA CYS A 413 -15.84 3.05 3.97
C CYS A 413 -17.32 2.75 4.23
N TRP A 414 -17.71 1.48 4.11
CA TRP A 414 -19.08 1.03 4.37
C TRP A 414 -19.48 1.18 5.85
N ILE A 415 -18.62 0.74 6.79
CA ILE A 415 -18.85 0.97 8.24
C ILE A 415 -18.97 2.46 8.52
N THR A 416 -18.07 3.26 7.95
CA THR A 416 -18.02 4.71 8.17
C THR A 416 -19.26 5.40 7.63
N ALA A 417 -19.69 5.06 6.42
CA ALA A 417 -20.91 5.58 5.85
C ALA A 417 -22.13 5.23 6.72
N THR A 418 -22.23 3.99 7.19
CA THR A 418 -23.36 3.52 8.00
C THR A 418 -23.46 4.26 9.33
N VAL A 419 -22.34 4.37 10.06
CA VAL A 419 -22.29 5.08 11.35
C VAL A 419 -22.56 6.56 11.18
N LEU A 420 -21.90 7.21 10.22
CA LEU A 420 -22.05 8.65 10.06
C LEU A 420 -23.42 9.03 9.49
N GLU A 421 -24.03 8.18 8.66
CA GLU A 421 -25.43 8.35 8.21
C GLU A 421 -26.41 8.34 9.40
N ASP A 422 -26.24 7.41 10.34
CA ASP A 422 -27.08 7.31 11.53
C ASP A 422 -26.85 8.48 12.50
N VAL A 423 -25.59 8.83 12.78
CA VAL A 423 -25.24 9.95 13.66
C VAL A 423 -25.76 11.28 13.11
N LEU A 424 -25.67 11.51 11.79
CA LEU A 424 -26.18 12.72 11.16
C LEU A 424 -27.72 12.80 11.16
N LYS A 425 -28.43 11.67 11.17
CA LYS A 425 -29.91 11.63 11.27
C LYS A 425 -30.41 11.83 12.69
N THR A 426 -29.68 11.32 13.68
CA THR A 426 -30.14 11.24 15.08
C THR A 426 -29.64 12.40 15.96
N ARG A 427 -28.53 13.05 15.60
CA ARG A 427 -27.92 14.14 16.38
C ARG A 427 -27.78 15.42 15.56
N GLU A 428 -28.77 16.31 15.62
CA GLU A 428 -28.60 17.68 15.12
C GLU A 428 -27.47 18.38 15.90
N GLY A 429 -26.29 18.56 15.27
CA GLY A 429 -25.15 19.27 15.86
C GLY A 429 -24.19 18.44 16.72
N GLY A 430 -24.30 17.10 16.75
CA GLY A 430 -23.36 16.24 17.49
C GLY A 430 -21.96 16.18 16.87
N GLU A 431 -20.92 16.04 17.70
CA GLU A 431 -19.55 15.78 17.23
C GLU A 431 -19.45 14.40 16.55
N LEU A 432 -18.86 14.37 15.35
CA LEU A 432 -18.58 13.13 14.62
C LEU A 432 -17.42 12.37 15.28
N PRO A 433 -17.45 11.02 15.28
CA PRO A 433 -16.36 10.21 15.83
C PRO A 433 -15.00 10.56 15.20
N ARG A 434 -13.97 10.71 16.03
CA ARG A 434 -12.61 11.07 15.60
C ARG A 434 -11.61 9.93 15.74
N THR A 435 -11.92 8.93 16.57
CA THR A 435 -11.07 7.76 16.79
C THR A 435 -11.69 6.50 16.20
N LEU A 436 -10.86 5.49 15.96
CA LEU A 436 -11.35 4.23 15.41
C LEU A 436 -12.24 3.51 16.44
N THR A 437 -11.89 3.58 17.73
CA THR A 437 -12.73 3.00 18.79
C THR A 437 -14.08 3.69 18.89
N GLU A 438 -14.15 5.02 18.77
CA GLU A 438 -15.43 5.74 18.77
C GLU A 438 -16.31 5.31 17.59
N MET A 439 -15.74 5.15 16.39
CA MET A 439 -16.47 4.65 15.23
C MET A 439 -17.05 3.26 15.46
N TYR A 440 -16.27 2.33 16.00
CA TYR A 440 -16.73 0.97 16.29
C TYR A 440 -17.72 0.90 17.46
N ALA A 441 -17.58 1.78 18.45
CA ALA A 441 -18.53 1.89 19.55
C ALA A 441 -19.90 2.38 19.05
N GLU A 442 -19.94 3.44 18.23
CA GLU A 442 -21.18 3.92 17.60
C GLU A 442 -21.76 2.87 16.64
N PHE A 443 -20.91 2.17 15.88
CA PHE A 443 -21.36 1.05 15.05
C PHE A 443 -22.03 -0.05 15.89
N LEU A 444 -21.45 -0.42 17.03
CA LEU A 444 -22.04 -1.42 17.91
C LEU A 444 -23.35 -0.92 18.55
N VAL A 445 -23.45 0.36 18.91
CA VAL A 445 -24.70 0.97 19.40
C VAL A 445 -25.79 0.88 18.34
N PHE A 446 -25.47 1.25 17.10
CA PHE A 446 -26.38 1.10 15.96
C PHE A 446 -26.88 -0.35 15.79
N GLN A 447 -25.99 -1.34 15.92
CA GLN A 447 -26.40 -2.75 15.89
C GLN A 447 -27.30 -3.12 17.08
N ILE A 448 -26.96 -2.66 18.29
CA ILE A 448 -27.73 -2.93 19.50
C ILE A 448 -29.15 -2.42 19.33
N ASP A 449 -29.32 -1.17 18.91
CA ASP A 449 -30.63 -0.53 18.85
C ASP A 449 -31.54 -1.22 17.82
N ARG A 450 -31.00 -1.60 16.66
CA ARG A 450 -31.73 -2.43 15.68
C ARG A 450 -32.07 -3.83 16.19
N THR A 451 -31.18 -4.43 16.97
CA THR A 451 -31.44 -5.76 17.56
C THR A 451 -32.52 -5.69 18.63
N LYS A 452 -32.55 -4.61 19.42
CA LYS A 452 -33.56 -4.39 20.47
C LYS A 452 -34.97 -4.36 19.87
N GLU A 453 -35.16 -3.69 18.74
CA GLU A 453 -36.44 -3.61 18.04
C GLU A 453 -36.99 -4.99 17.65
N LYS A 454 -36.10 -5.91 17.22
CA LYS A 454 -36.50 -7.22 16.68
C LYS A 454 -36.62 -8.33 17.72
N TYR A 455 -35.76 -8.34 18.76
CA TYR A 455 -35.66 -9.47 19.71
C TYR A 455 -35.78 -9.07 21.18
N GLY A 456 -35.89 -7.77 21.48
CA GLY A 456 -35.92 -7.23 22.84
C GLY A 456 -34.53 -6.98 23.45
N PRO A 457 -34.44 -6.13 24.49
CA PRO A 457 -33.17 -5.62 25.00
C PRO A 457 -32.31 -6.66 25.72
N GLU A 458 -32.90 -7.57 26.50
CA GLU A 458 -32.16 -8.56 27.27
C GLU A 458 -31.46 -9.59 26.37
N LYS A 459 -32.18 -10.10 25.36
CA LYS A 459 -31.65 -11.06 24.39
C LYS A 459 -30.56 -10.43 23.52
N SER A 460 -30.75 -9.19 23.07
CA SER A 460 -29.75 -8.44 22.30
C SER A 460 -28.40 -8.36 23.06
N ILE A 461 -28.43 -8.00 24.34
CA ILE A 461 -27.24 -7.89 25.18
C ILE A 461 -26.56 -9.25 25.37
N GLN A 462 -27.34 -10.33 25.56
CA GLN A 462 -26.81 -11.68 25.70
C GLN A 462 -26.10 -12.14 24.42
N TYR A 463 -26.70 -11.89 23.25
CA TYR A 463 -26.10 -12.22 21.96
C TYR A 463 -24.74 -11.55 21.75
N ILE A 464 -24.62 -10.26 22.07
CA ILE A 464 -23.36 -9.52 21.95
C ILE A 464 -22.30 -10.06 22.91
N LYS A 465 -22.68 -10.41 24.14
CA LYS A 465 -21.77 -11.01 25.13
C LYS A 465 -21.17 -12.32 24.61
N SER A 466 -22.00 -13.20 24.09
CA SER A 466 -21.56 -14.48 23.50
C SER A 466 -20.65 -14.25 22.29
N LEU A 467 -20.99 -13.27 21.45
CA LEU A 467 -20.22 -12.90 20.27
C LEU A 467 -18.82 -12.37 20.61
N ALA A 468 -18.75 -11.46 21.59
CA ALA A 468 -17.51 -10.86 22.06
C ALA A 468 -16.58 -11.93 22.66
N LYS A 469 -17.15 -12.87 23.44
CA LYS A 469 -16.41 -14.02 23.98
C LYS A 469 -15.83 -14.89 22.85
N LEU A 470 -16.64 -15.24 21.85
CA LEU A 470 -16.20 -16.04 20.71
C LEU A 470 -15.07 -15.34 19.95
N ALA A 471 -15.22 -14.05 19.68
CA ALA A 471 -14.22 -13.25 18.97
C ALA A 471 -12.86 -13.29 19.68
N PHE A 472 -12.85 -13.19 21.02
CA PHE A 472 -11.65 -13.28 21.84
C PHE A 472 -10.99 -14.67 21.77
N GLU A 473 -11.76 -15.74 22.03
CA GLU A 473 -11.21 -17.11 22.01
C GLU A 473 -10.64 -17.51 20.65
N GLN A 474 -11.31 -17.08 19.56
CA GLN A 474 -10.85 -17.36 18.20
C GLN A 474 -9.65 -16.48 17.82
N LEU A 475 -9.55 -15.26 18.34
CA LEU A 475 -8.39 -14.40 18.17
C LEU A 475 -7.15 -15.03 18.82
N GLU A 476 -7.29 -15.61 20.02
CA GLU A 476 -6.20 -16.34 20.70
C GLU A 476 -5.78 -17.61 19.95
N LYS A 477 -6.72 -18.30 19.30
CA LYS A 477 -6.45 -19.47 18.45
C LYS A 477 -5.92 -19.12 17.05
N GLY A 478 -5.96 -17.85 16.65
CA GLY A 478 -5.57 -17.40 15.32
C GLY A 478 -6.52 -17.79 14.19
N ASN A 479 -7.77 -18.14 14.51
CA ASN A 479 -8.77 -18.59 13.53
C ASN A 479 -9.66 -17.43 13.07
N LEU A 480 -9.85 -17.31 11.75
CA LEU A 480 -10.71 -16.30 11.11
C LEU A 480 -12.12 -16.81 10.76
N ILE A 481 -12.31 -18.13 10.67
CA ILE A 481 -13.58 -18.79 10.30
C ILE A 481 -13.85 -19.96 11.22
N PHE A 482 -15.08 -20.02 11.75
CA PHE A 482 -15.50 -21.05 12.67
C PHE A 482 -16.80 -21.72 12.22
N TYR A 483 -16.89 -23.01 12.50
CA TYR A 483 -17.99 -23.88 12.13
C TYR A 483 -18.78 -24.22 13.38
N GLU A 484 -19.94 -24.85 13.19
CA GLU A 484 -20.77 -25.33 14.30
C GLU A 484 -20.01 -26.13 15.37
N LYS A 485 -18.99 -26.91 14.98
CA LYS A 485 -18.15 -27.64 15.94
C LYS A 485 -17.31 -26.71 16.83
N ASP A 486 -16.73 -25.66 16.24
CA ASP A 486 -15.90 -24.68 16.95
C ASP A 486 -16.75 -23.84 17.93
N LEU A 487 -18.02 -23.59 17.58
CA LEU A 487 -19.00 -22.91 18.45
C LEU A 487 -19.38 -23.76 19.68
N ARG A 488 -19.58 -25.08 19.47
CA ARG A 488 -19.89 -26.03 20.54
C ARG A 488 -18.72 -26.18 21.52
N GLU A 489 -17.49 -26.22 21.03
CA GLU A 489 -16.28 -26.26 21.87
C GLU A 489 -16.10 -24.98 22.72
N SER A 490 -16.54 -23.83 22.21
CA SER A 490 -16.53 -22.53 22.91
C SER A 490 -17.70 -22.35 23.90
N GLY A 491 -18.61 -23.32 23.98
CA GLY A 491 -19.77 -23.32 24.89
C GLY A 491 -20.90 -22.35 24.50
N ILE A 492 -21.06 -22.05 23.20
CA ILE A 492 -22.14 -21.21 22.67
C ILE A 492 -23.15 -22.09 21.94
N ASP A 493 -24.44 -21.92 22.23
CA ASP A 493 -25.50 -22.63 21.51
C ASP A 493 -25.61 -22.12 20.07
N PHE A 494 -25.65 -23.05 19.12
CA PHE A 494 -25.76 -22.76 17.70
C PHE A 494 -27.06 -22.01 17.36
N SER A 495 -28.14 -22.26 18.12
CA SER A 495 -29.40 -21.53 17.96
C SER A 495 -29.25 -20.02 18.24
N GLU A 496 -28.44 -19.67 19.25
CA GLU A 496 -28.10 -18.27 19.58
C GLU A 496 -27.17 -17.66 18.52
N ALA A 497 -26.18 -18.41 18.03
CA ALA A 497 -25.23 -17.93 17.03
C ALA A 497 -25.84 -17.71 15.63
N SER A 498 -26.82 -18.53 15.22
CA SER A 498 -27.57 -18.35 13.97
C SER A 498 -28.48 -17.11 14.03
N VAL A 499 -29.08 -16.83 15.21
CA VAL A 499 -29.78 -15.56 15.46
C VAL A 499 -28.79 -14.40 15.41
N CYS A 500 -27.61 -14.51 16.04
CA CYS A 500 -26.54 -13.51 15.92
C CYS A 500 -26.11 -13.26 14.47
N SER A 501 -26.06 -14.26 13.60
CA SER A 501 -25.72 -14.05 12.18
C SER A 501 -26.83 -13.37 11.40
N GLY A 502 -28.10 -13.60 11.75
CA GLY A 502 -29.22 -12.83 11.22
C GLY A 502 -29.37 -11.44 11.84
N VAL A 503 -28.67 -11.19 12.96
CA VAL A 503 -28.66 -9.92 13.71
C VAL A 503 -27.49 -9.02 13.32
N PHE A 504 -26.31 -9.61 13.11
CA PHE A 504 -25.07 -8.95 12.75
C PHE A 504 -24.63 -9.39 11.36
N THR A 505 -25.52 -9.40 10.35
CA THR A 505 -25.19 -9.81 8.96
C THR A 505 -23.99 -9.04 8.37
N GLU A 506 -23.77 -7.84 8.92
CA GLU A 506 -22.70 -6.90 8.63
C GLU A 506 -21.34 -7.31 9.20
N ILE A 507 -21.33 -8.12 10.26
CA ILE A 507 -20.15 -8.64 10.93
C ILE A 507 -20.04 -10.16 10.75
N PHE A 508 -21.13 -10.88 10.46
CA PHE A 508 -21.21 -12.34 10.37
C PHE A 508 -21.99 -12.78 9.13
N LYS A 509 -21.38 -13.62 8.29
CA LYS A 509 -22.10 -14.29 7.19
C LYS A 509 -22.41 -15.74 7.55
N GLU A 510 -23.69 -16.12 7.49
CA GLU A 510 -24.16 -17.52 7.54
C GLU A 510 -24.37 -18.01 6.10
N ASP A 511 -23.57 -19.00 5.70
CA ASP A 511 -23.82 -19.74 4.44
C ASP A 511 -24.56 -21.04 4.77
N ARG A 512 -25.73 -21.22 4.13
CA ARG A 512 -26.56 -22.42 4.27
C ARG A 512 -26.30 -23.36 3.10
N GLY A 513 -25.70 -24.52 3.37
CA GLY A 513 -25.60 -25.60 2.39
C GLY A 513 -26.98 -26.18 2.02
N ARG A 514 -27.14 -26.65 0.77
CA ARG A 514 -28.39 -27.12 0.15
C ARG A 514 -29.12 -28.24 0.92
N LYS A 515 -28.40 -29.00 1.76
CA LYS A 515 -28.94 -30.10 2.60
C LYS A 515 -29.08 -29.76 4.09
N GLY A 516 -28.83 -28.51 4.51
CA GLY A 516 -28.94 -28.11 5.93
C GLY A 516 -27.94 -28.80 6.89
N LYS A 517 -26.98 -29.59 6.36
CA LYS A 517 -26.06 -30.44 7.13
C LYS A 517 -24.80 -29.72 7.66
N THR A 518 -24.49 -28.52 7.18
CA THR A 518 -23.34 -27.76 7.68
C THR A 518 -23.60 -26.27 7.51
N ARG A 519 -23.52 -25.54 8.62
CA ARG A 519 -23.65 -24.09 8.69
C ARG A 519 -22.32 -23.52 9.16
N CYS A 520 -21.79 -22.54 8.45
CA CYS A 520 -20.56 -21.84 8.85
C CYS A 520 -20.86 -20.38 9.16
N LEU A 521 -20.18 -19.84 10.17
CA LEU A 521 -20.23 -18.44 10.56
C LEU A 521 -18.83 -17.85 10.40
N ALA A 522 -18.72 -16.74 9.66
CA ALA A 522 -17.45 -16.07 9.45
C ALA A 522 -17.56 -14.61 9.86
N ILE A 523 -16.56 -14.10 10.62
CA ILE A 523 -16.46 -12.67 10.91
C ILE A 523 -16.00 -11.96 9.63
N VAL A 524 -16.72 -10.92 9.21
CA VAL A 524 -16.53 -10.20 7.94
C VAL A 524 -15.15 -9.54 7.84
N HIS A 525 -14.59 -9.07 8.96
CA HIS A 525 -13.27 -8.45 9.00
C HIS A 525 -12.55 -8.66 10.34
N LEU A 526 -11.22 -8.82 10.31
CA LEU A 526 -10.39 -9.02 11.51
C LEU A 526 -10.54 -7.88 12.51
N SER A 527 -10.67 -6.63 12.05
CA SER A 527 -10.87 -5.49 12.94
C SER A 527 -12.13 -5.56 13.78
N ALA A 528 -13.22 -6.14 13.24
CA ALA A 528 -14.44 -6.34 14.01
C ALA A 528 -14.25 -7.43 15.07
N GLN A 529 -13.49 -8.49 14.75
CA GLN A 529 -13.10 -9.52 15.71
C GLN A 529 -12.22 -8.93 16.82
N GLU A 530 -11.22 -8.13 16.49
CA GLU A 530 -10.31 -7.49 17.46
C GLU A 530 -11.03 -6.49 18.35
N PHE A 531 -11.98 -5.71 17.81
CA PHE A 531 -12.84 -4.81 18.58
C PHE A 531 -13.73 -5.58 19.56
N LEU A 532 -14.42 -6.62 19.09
CA LEU A 532 -15.27 -7.46 19.93
C LEU A 532 -14.46 -8.20 21.02
N ALA A 533 -13.25 -8.65 20.68
CA ALA A 533 -12.33 -9.24 21.64
C ALA A 533 -11.90 -8.22 22.72
N ALA A 534 -11.56 -6.99 22.33
CA ALA A 534 -11.20 -5.92 23.27
C ALA A 534 -12.38 -5.56 24.18
N LEU A 535 -13.59 -5.52 23.62
CA LEU A 535 -14.83 -5.33 24.36
C LEU A 535 -15.03 -6.46 25.39
N TYR A 536 -14.85 -7.73 25.02
CA TYR A 536 -15.01 -8.86 25.94
C TYR A 536 -14.06 -8.76 27.15
N VAL A 537 -12.81 -8.39 26.90
CA VAL A 537 -11.80 -8.18 27.94
C VAL A 537 -12.25 -7.07 28.88
N ARG A 538 -12.73 -5.95 28.32
CA ARG A 538 -13.24 -4.82 29.09
C ARG A 538 -14.49 -5.16 29.90
N MET A 539 -15.43 -5.90 29.32
CA MET A 539 -16.64 -6.39 29.99
C MET A 539 -16.29 -7.32 31.15
N SER A 540 -15.36 -8.26 30.95
CA SER A 540 -14.92 -9.19 31.99
C SER A 540 -14.24 -8.46 33.16
N LEU A 541 -13.52 -7.39 32.85
CA LEU A 541 -12.92 -6.49 33.83
C LEU A 541 -13.95 -5.70 34.63
N ILE A 542 -14.80 -4.93 33.95
CA ILE A 542 -15.73 -3.99 34.58
C ILE A 542 -16.89 -4.74 35.27
N ASN A 543 -17.48 -5.72 34.60
CA ASN A 543 -18.71 -6.36 35.07
C ASN A 543 -18.46 -7.49 36.06
N SER A 544 -17.31 -8.17 35.93
CA SER A 544 -17.01 -9.42 36.64
C SER A 544 -15.68 -9.39 37.41
N ASN A 545 -14.87 -8.33 37.31
CA ASN A 545 -13.52 -8.24 37.91
C ASN A 545 -12.61 -9.43 37.59
N LYS A 546 -12.77 -10.06 36.42
CA LYS A 546 -11.98 -11.20 35.96
C LYS A 546 -10.91 -10.75 34.96
N ASN A 547 -9.70 -11.27 35.10
CA ASN A 547 -8.66 -11.13 34.09
C ASN A 547 -8.67 -12.34 33.15
N VAL A 548 -9.08 -12.12 31.90
CA VAL A 548 -9.15 -13.17 30.87
C VAL A 548 -7.82 -13.31 30.12
N MET A 549 -6.93 -12.33 30.21
CA MET A 549 -5.69 -12.25 29.42
C MET A 549 -4.54 -13.15 29.91
N LEU A 550 -4.78 -14.42 30.28
CA LEU A 550 -3.76 -15.31 30.83
C LEU A 550 -3.07 -16.19 29.76
N SER A 551 -1.75 -16.32 29.82
CA SER A 551 -0.96 -17.22 28.96
C SER A 551 -1.08 -18.69 29.41
N PRO A 552 -1.05 -19.71 28.51
CA PRO A 552 -0.77 -21.10 28.89
C PRO A 552 0.63 -21.62 28.50
N PRO A 553 1.15 -22.71 29.13
CA PRO A 553 0.46 -23.54 30.13
C PRO A 553 1.02 -23.50 31.57
N LEU A 554 0.05 -23.57 32.51
CA LEU A 554 0.03 -24.27 33.80
C LEU A 554 1.28 -24.30 34.68
N SER A 555 1.30 -23.41 35.69
CA SER A 555 1.88 -23.71 37.00
C SER A 555 0.84 -23.44 38.10
N LEU A 556 0.90 -24.16 39.22
CA LEU A 556 0.03 -23.98 40.40
C LEU A 556 0.04 -22.55 40.96
N LYS A 557 1.06 -21.73 40.65
CA LYS A 557 1.13 -20.30 41.01
C LYS A 557 0.13 -19.43 40.22
N ASN A 558 -0.30 -19.84 39.02
CA ASN A 558 -1.19 -19.06 38.16
C ASN A 558 -2.68 -19.15 38.55
N LEU A 559 -3.08 -20.19 39.29
CA LEU A 559 -4.44 -20.33 39.84
C LEU A 559 -4.79 -19.23 40.86
N ARG A 560 -3.80 -18.73 41.62
CA ARG A 560 -3.99 -17.57 42.52
C ARG A 560 -4.18 -16.24 41.77
N LEU A 561 -3.65 -16.12 40.55
CA LEU A 561 -3.76 -14.92 39.71
C LEU A 561 -5.13 -14.79 39.04
N LEU A 562 -5.79 -15.90 38.71
CA LEU A 562 -7.17 -15.98 38.15
C LEU A 562 -8.22 -15.29 39.02
N PHE A 563 -8.04 -15.32 40.35
CA PHE A 563 -8.95 -14.75 41.34
C PHE A 563 -8.40 -13.49 42.01
N SER A 564 -7.24 -12.99 41.56
CA SER A 564 -6.65 -11.77 42.11
C SER A 564 -7.30 -10.52 41.50
N LYS A 565 -7.65 -9.55 42.35
CA LYS A 565 -8.21 -8.25 41.94
C LYS A 565 -7.13 -7.44 41.19
N ILE A 566 -7.03 -7.62 39.87
CA ILE A 566 -6.05 -6.90 39.04
C ILE A 566 -6.63 -5.55 38.63
N SER A 567 -5.93 -4.46 38.94
CA SER A 567 -6.35 -3.11 38.54
C SER A 567 -6.31 -2.93 37.01
N SER A 568 -7.24 -2.13 36.46
CA SER A 568 -7.26 -1.77 35.03
C SER A 568 -5.90 -1.24 34.54
N LYS A 569 -5.15 -0.52 35.39
CA LYS A 569 -3.80 -0.05 35.09
C LYS A 569 -2.86 -1.21 34.72
N LYS A 570 -2.87 -2.29 35.52
CA LYS A 570 -1.95 -3.41 35.34
C LYS A 570 -2.25 -4.18 34.06
N ILE A 571 -3.52 -4.27 33.65
CA ILE A 571 -3.90 -4.93 32.38
C ILE A 571 -3.55 -4.08 31.17
N ASN A 572 -3.75 -2.76 31.22
CA ASN A 572 -3.29 -1.87 30.15
C ASN A 572 -1.77 -2.02 29.95
N LYS A 573 -0.98 -2.05 31.04
CA LYS A 573 0.47 -2.28 30.95
C LYS A 573 0.82 -3.64 30.33
N ILE A 574 0.22 -4.73 30.83
CA ILE A 574 0.46 -6.08 30.28
C ILE A 574 0.12 -6.15 28.78
N SER A 575 -0.96 -5.48 28.36
CA SER A 575 -1.41 -5.48 26.97
C SER A 575 -0.46 -4.68 26.07
N ILE A 576 0.05 -3.54 26.56
CA ILE A 576 1.09 -2.75 25.88
C ILE A 576 2.35 -3.61 25.70
N ASP A 577 2.83 -4.24 26.77
CA ASP A 577 4.04 -5.08 26.72
C ASP A 577 3.88 -6.27 25.75
N ARG A 578 2.72 -6.93 25.74
CA ARG A 578 2.42 -8.02 24.78
C ARG A 578 2.39 -7.53 23.33
N ALA A 579 1.79 -6.37 23.07
CA ALA A 579 1.77 -5.80 21.72
C ALA A 579 3.17 -5.39 21.25
N LEU A 580 4.03 -4.91 22.16
CA LEU A 580 5.43 -4.60 21.85
C LEU A 580 6.27 -5.86 21.56
N GLN A 581 6.01 -6.97 22.24
CA GLN A 581 6.68 -8.27 22.01
C GLN A 581 6.22 -8.98 20.72
N SER A 582 5.04 -8.64 20.20
CA SER A 582 4.42 -9.30 19.04
C SER A 582 5.13 -8.94 17.73
N SER A 583 6.07 -9.73 17.22
CA SER A 583 6.89 -9.42 16.02
C SER A 583 6.08 -9.03 14.76
N ASN A 584 4.92 -9.62 14.52
CA ASN A 584 4.05 -9.35 13.35
C ASN A 584 3.00 -8.24 13.58
N GLY A 585 2.83 -7.75 14.81
CA GLY A 585 1.88 -6.67 15.13
C GLY A 585 0.44 -7.12 15.28
N HIS A 586 0.17 -8.41 15.45
CA HIS A 586 -1.20 -8.94 15.48
C HIS A 586 -2.09 -8.49 16.65
N LEU A 587 -1.52 -7.78 17.62
CA LEU A 587 -2.25 -7.23 18.77
C LEU A 587 -2.35 -5.71 18.71
N ASP A 588 -1.85 -5.07 17.65
CA ASP A 588 -1.77 -3.61 17.56
C ASP A 588 -3.16 -2.97 17.57
N LEU A 589 -4.07 -3.45 16.70
CA LEU A 589 -5.43 -2.92 16.63
C LEU A 589 -6.27 -3.31 17.85
N PHE A 590 -6.09 -4.54 18.34
CA PHE A 590 -6.67 -4.99 19.60
C PHE A 590 -6.28 -4.04 20.75
N LEU A 591 -5.00 -3.64 20.84
CA LEU A 591 -4.52 -2.71 21.87
C LEU A 591 -5.14 -1.32 21.71
N ARG A 592 -5.20 -0.79 20.48
CA ARG A 592 -5.85 0.49 20.16
C ARG A 592 -7.30 0.51 20.69
N PHE A 593 -8.09 -0.53 20.39
CA PHE A 593 -9.47 -0.66 20.87
C PHE A 593 -9.57 -0.83 22.39
N LEU A 594 -8.71 -1.65 23.00
CA LEU A 594 -8.74 -1.86 24.45
C LEU A 594 -8.48 -0.56 25.22
N LEU A 595 -7.54 0.26 24.74
CA LEU A 595 -7.23 1.56 25.32
C LEU A 595 -8.33 2.59 25.04
N GLY A 596 -8.87 2.64 23.82
CA GLY A 596 -10.00 3.53 23.51
C GLY A 596 -11.26 3.23 24.35
N LEU A 597 -11.57 1.95 24.58
CA LEU A 597 -12.66 1.51 25.47
C LEU A 597 -12.40 1.80 26.95
N SER A 598 -11.19 2.25 27.31
CA SER A 598 -10.87 2.70 28.67
C SER A 598 -11.34 4.13 28.96
N LEU A 599 -11.66 4.92 27.92
CA LEU A 599 -12.25 6.25 28.07
C LEU A 599 -13.70 6.19 28.56
N GLN A 600 -14.07 7.13 29.42
CA GLN A 600 -15.42 7.21 29.99
C GLN A 600 -16.47 7.48 28.91
N THR A 601 -16.15 8.33 27.93
CA THR A 601 -17.04 8.66 26.80
C THR A 601 -17.50 7.42 26.02
N ASN A 602 -16.58 6.49 25.74
CA ASN A 602 -16.89 5.24 25.06
C ASN A 602 -17.63 4.24 25.97
N GLN A 603 -17.30 4.22 27.26
CA GLN A 603 -18.03 3.40 28.25
C GLN A 603 -19.47 3.89 28.43
N ASP A 604 -19.69 5.21 28.38
CA ASP A 604 -21.01 5.83 28.51
C ASP A 604 -21.92 5.49 27.33
N LYS A 605 -21.39 5.47 26.12
CA LYS A 605 -22.11 5.00 24.92
C LYS A 605 -22.52 3.54 25.03
N LEU A 606 -21.68 2.70 25.65
CA LEU A 606 -21.89 1.25 25.79
C LEU A 606 -22.43 0.84 27.18
N GLN A 607 -23.14 1.72 27.88
CA GLN A 607 -23.68 1.46 29.24
C GLN A 607 -24.59 0.24 29.33
N SER A 608 -25.24 -0.16 28.23
CA SER A 608 -26.03 -1.40 28.15
C SER A 608 -25.17 -2.67 28.34
N LEU A 609 -23.89 -2.60 27.99
CA LEU A 609 -22.93 -3.70 28.07
C LEU A 609 -21.95 -3.56 29.23
N LEU A 610 -21.58 -2.33 29.61
CA LEU A 610 -20.59 -2.02 30.64
C LEU A 610 -21.27 -1.36 31.85
N LYS A 611 -21.13 -1.93 33.05
CA LYS A 611 -21.65 -1.34 34.28
C LYS A 611 -21.02 0.04 34.51
N LYS A 612 -21.82 1.03 34.92
CA LYS A 612 -21.32 2.35 35.34
C LYS A 612 -20.24 2.14 36.39
N THR A 613 -19.02 2.51 36.02
CA THR A 613 -17.86 2.47 36.91
C THR A 613 -17.45 3.91 37.16
N ASP A 614 -17.15 4.27 38.40
CA ASP A 614 -16.41 5.52 38.70
C ASP A 614 -14.96 5.36 38.20
N CYS A 615 -14.78 5.33 36.88
CA CYS A 615 -13.47 5.25 36.26
C CYS A 615 -12.77 6.61 36.41
N ARG A 616 -12.06 6.79 37.54
CA ARG A 616 -11.26 7.98 37.84
C ARG A 616 -10.30 8.27 36.68
N SER A 617 -10.37 9.47 36.11
CA SER A 617 -9.45 10.06 35.11
C SER A 617 -7.96 9.80 35.38
N LYS A 618 -7.59 9.64 36.66
CA LYS A 618 -6.26 9.29 37.16
C LYS A 618 -5.68 7.96 36.60
N THR A 619 -6.49 7.01 36.15
CA THR A 619 -6.00 5.72 35.62
C THR A 619 -5.47 5.85 34.19
N ASN A 620 -6.15 6.63 33.34
CA ASN A 620 -5.77 6.85 31.95
C ASN A 620 -4.52 7.73 31.87
N GLN A 621 -4.42 8.77 32.72
CA GLN A 621 -3.20 9.59 32.84
C GLN A 621 -1.94 8.75 33.15
N LYS A 622 -2.04 7.77 34.06
CA LYS A 622 -0.91 6.86 34.36
C LYS A 622 -0.58 5.90 33.21
N THR A 623 -1.56 5.59 32.35
CA THR A 623 -1.36 4.76 31.16
C THR A 623 -0.69 5.60 30.06
N ILE A 624 -1.15 6.83 29.84
CA ILE A 624 -0.54 7.81 28.93
C ILE A 624 0.92 8.05 29.31
N GLN A 625 1.21 8.29 30.58
CA GLN A 625 2.59 8.48 31.05
C GLN A 625 3.46 7.26 30.76
N TYR A 626 2.92 6.06 30.96
CA TYR A 626 3.64 4.82 30.66
C TYR A 626 3.89 4.63 29.15
N ILE A 627 2.95 5.02 28.29
CA ILE A 627 3.16 5.00 26.84
C ILE A 627 4.27 6.00 26.44
N LYS A 628 4.26 7.20 27.02
CA LYS A 628 5.31 8.22 26.80
C LYS A 628 6.69 7.74 27.29
N GLU A 629 6.74 7.06 28.44
CA GLU A 629 7.95 6.38 28.93
C GLU A 629 8.44 5.33 27.92
N LYS A 630 7.55 4.46 27.40
CA LYS A 630 7.90 3.45 26.40
C LYS A 630 8.37 4.03 25.07
N LEU A 631 7.77 5.12 24.62
CA LEU A 631 8.26 5.87 23.45
C LEU A 631 9.67 6.46 23.66
N GLY A 632 10.09 6.64 24.93
CA GLY A 632 11.44 7.02 25.33
C GLY A 632 12.50 5.92 25.17
N GLU A 633 12.10 4.64 25.09
CA GLU A 633 13.02 3.47 25.12
C GLU A 633 13.63 3.10 23.74
N ASN A 634 13.70 4.03 22.78
CA ASN A 634 14.21 3.81 21.40
C ASN A 634 13.59 2.57 20.71
N LEU A 635 12.25 2.49 20.69
CA LEU A 635 11.51 1.43 20.02
C LEU A 635 11.69 1.47 18.49
N SER A 636 11.47 0.34 17.81
CA SER A 636 11.40 0.32 16.35
C SER A 636 10.29 1.27 15.87
N PRO A 637 10.50 2.04 14.80
CA PRO A 637 9.55 3.06 14.34
C PRO A 637 8.10 2.57 14.15
N GLU A 638 7.89 1.34 13.69
CA GLU A 638 6.55 0.74 13.55
C GLU A 638 5.81 0.59 14.89
N ARG A 639 6.54 0.30 15.97
CA ARG A 639 5.97 0.20 17.33
C ARG A 639 5.65 1.57 17.87
N SER A 640 6.53 2.54 17.62
CA SER A 640 6.31 3.93 18.00
C SER A 640 5.06 4.49 17.33
N ILE A 641 4.84 4.24 16.04
CA ILE A 641 3.62 4.61 15.31
C ILE A 641 2.39 3.99 15.96
N ASN A 642 2.42 2.68 16.29
CA ASN A 642 1.29 2.04 16.95
C ASN A 642 0.97 2.65 18.34
N LEU A 643 2.00 2.97 19.14
CA LEU A 643 1.82 3.62 20.43
C LEU A 643 1.29 5.06 20.30
N LEU A 644 1.68 5.79 19.25
CA LEU A 644 1.12 7.11 18.94
C LEU A 644 -0.36 7.02 18.53
N HIS A 645 -0.75 6.00 17.76
CA HIS A 645 -2.17 5.70 17.54
C HIS A 645 -2.89 5.39 18.85
N CYS A 646 -2.27 4.64 19.77
CA CYS A 646 -2.85 4.40 21.10
C CYS A 646 -3.04 5.68 21.93
N LEU A 647 -2.13 6.66 21.83
CA LEU A 647 -2.31 7.98 22.45
C LEU A 647 -3.49 8.73 21.83
N ASN A 648 -3.63 8.68 20.50
CA ASN A 648 -4.78 9.27 19.81
C ASN A 648 -6.11 8.61 20.21
N GLU A 649 -6.15 7.28 20.39
CA GLU A 649 -7.34 6.57 20.91
C GLU A 649 -7.66 6.92 22.38
N LEU A 650 -6.66 7.40 23.15
CA LEU A 650 -6.84 7.93 24.50
C LEU A 650 -7.15 9.44 24.52
N ASN A 651 -7.36 10.06 23.35
CA ASN A 651 -7.54 11.50 23.17
C ASN A 651 -6.38 12.36 23.74
N ASP A 652 -5.16 11.81 23.79
CA ASP A 652 -3.94 12.55 24.17
C ASP A 652 -3.18 12.96 22.90
N ARG A 653 -3.31 14.24 22.53
CA ARG A 653 -2.58 14.84 21.40
C ARG A 653 -1.38 15.66 21.84
N SER A 654 -1.12 15.75 23.14
CA SER A 654 -0.14 16.69 23.70
C SER A 654 1.26 16.52 23.10
N LEU A 655 1.71 15.29 22.86
CA LEU A 655 3.03 15.01 22.30
C LEU A 655 3.13 15.45 20.83
N ILE A 656 2.06 15.29 20.06
CA ILE A 656 1.98 15.71 18.66
C ILE A 656 1.91 17.23 18.58
N GLU A 657 1.04 17.86 19.38
CA GLU A 657 0.87 19.32 19.45
C GLU A 657 2.16 20.01 19.91
N GLU A 658 2.81 19.48 20.94
CA GLU A 658 4.12 19.93 21.40
C GLU A 658 5.16 19.87 20.26
N THR A 659 5.23 18.73 19.57
CA THR A 659 6.14 18.57 18.43
C THR A 659 5.80 19.52 17.27
N GLN A 660 4.52 19.74 16.97
CA GLN A 660 4.06 20.69 15.94
C GLN A 660 4.36 22.15 16.31
N GLN A 661 4.24 22.52 17.58
CA GLN A 661 4.62 23.85 18.06
C GLN A 661 6.12 24.08 17.88
N TYR A 662 6.97 23.10 18.19
CA TYR A 662 8.41 23.17 17.92
C TYR A 662 8.75 23.29 16.42
N LEU A 663 7.99 22.62 15.55
CA LEU A 663 8.15 22.75 14.09
C LEU A 663 7.75 24.16 13.60
N SER A 664 6.69 24.74 14.18
CA SER A 664 6.15 26.04 13.77
C SER A 664 6.99 27.22 14.28
N SER A 665 7.72 27.05 15.38
CA SER A 665 8.61 28.07 15.96
C SER A 665 9.96 28.20 15.24
N GLY A 666 10.28 27.30 14.30
CA GLY A 666 11.54 27.33 13.54
C GLY A 666 12.81 27.09 14.37
N SER A 667 12.67 26.62 15.61
CA SER A 667 13.73 26.63 16.64
C SER A 667 14.38 25.26 16.90
N LEU A 668 14.40 24.37 15.92
CA LEU A 668 14.93 23.01 16.10
C LEU A 668 16.47 22.92 16.09
N SER A 669 17.18 24.03 15.83
CA SER A 669 18.63 24.01 15.62
C SER A 669 19.48 23.84 16.90
N THR A 670 18.90 23.76 18.10
CA THR A 670 19.68 23.68 19.36
C THR A 670 19.12 22.77 20.46
N TYR A 671 17.96 22.13 20.28
CA TYR A 671 17.38 21.25 21.31
C TYR A 671 17.42 19.77 20.88
N GLU A 672 18.00 18.91 21.71
CA GLU A 672 17.91 17.45 21.55
C GLU A 672 16.44 17.03 21.77
N LEU A 673 15.70 16.79 20.67
CA LEU A 673 14.39 16.16 20.77
C LEU A 673 14.51 14.82 21.51
N SER A 674 13.62 14.56 22.46
CA SER A 674 13.52 13.27 23.13
C SER A 674 13.15 12.15 22.14
N PRO A 675 13.45 10.87 22.44
CA PRO A 675 13.04 9.76 21.57
C PRO A 675 11.53 9.70 21.29
N ALA A 676 10.71 10.14 22.25
CA ALA A 676 9.27 10.25 22.07
C ALA A 676 8.88 11.36 21.09
N GLN A 677 9.52 12.53 21.16
CA GLN A 677 9.30 13.63 20.21
C GLN A 677 9.81 13.27 18.81
N TRP A 678 10.93 12.56 18.68
CA TRP A 678 11.39 12.01 17.40
C TRP A 678 10.37 11.05 16.79
N SER A 679 9.83 10.16 17.60
CA SER A 679 8.76 9.25 17.18
C SER A 679 7.51 10.01 16.71
N ALA A 680 7.11 11.05 17.43
CA ALA A 680 6.00 11.92 17.06
C ALA A 680 6.28 12.70 15.76
N LEU A 681 7.51 13.17 15.56
CA LEU A 681 7.94 13.84 14.32
C LEU A 681 7.83 12.89 13.13
N VAL A 682 8.33 11.65 13.26
CA VAL A 682 8.19 10.61 12.21
C VAL A 682 6.72 10.39 11.88
N PHE A 683 5.86 10.28 12.90
CA PHE A 683 4.42 10.10 12.70
C PHE A 683 3.76 11.28 11.98
N ILE A 684 4.08 12.53 12.36
CA ILE A 684 3.57 13.74 11.71
C ILE A 684 4.00 13.78 10.24
N LEU A 685 5.28 13.52 9.96
CA LEU A 685 5.83 13.56 8.60
C LEU A 685 5.28 12.44 7.71
N LEU A 686 5.04 11.25 8.26
CA LEU A 686 4.42 10.15 7.51
C LEU A 686 2.91 10.37 7.27
N SER A 687 2.24 11.12 8.16
CA SER A 687 0.79 11.38 8.09
C SER A 687 0.42 12.61 7.25
N SER A 688 1.36 13.51 6.97
CA SER A 688 1.15 14.72 6.16
C SER A 688 1.42 14.45 4.67
N GLU A 689 0.48 14.81 3.81
CA GLU A 689 0.67 14.77 2.34
C GLU A 689 1.69 15.82 1.87
N GLU A 690 1.75 17.00 2.51
CA GLU A 690 2.56 18.14 2.07
C GLU A 690 4.07 17.98 2.31
N HIS A 691 4.50 17.16 3.29
CA HIS A 691 5.90 17.07 3.72
C HIS A 691 6.70 15.92 3.08
N LEU A 692 6.08 15.10 2.25
CA LEU A 692 6.73 13.91 1.64
C LEU A 692 7.33 14.18 0.26
N HIS A 693 7.11 15.39 -0.29
CA HIS A 693 7.66 15.78 -1.58
C HIS A 693 9.14 16.16 -1.47
N VAL A 694 9.53 16.98 -0.50
CA VAL A 694 10.94 17.39 -0.31
C VAL A 694 11.31 17.21 1.16
N PHE A 695 12.12 16.20 1.45
CA PHE A 695 12.68 16.00 2.78
C PHE A 695 14.00 16.77 2.92
N ASP A 696 13.98 17.81 3.75
CA ASP A 696 15.17 18.61 4.10
C ASP A 696 15.58 18.31 5.54
N LEU A 697 16.66 17.56 5.73
CA LEU A 697 17.18 17.23 7.05
C LEU A 697 17.56 18.50 7.84
N LYS A 698 18.05 19.56 7.18
CA LYS A 698 18.45 20.81 7.85
C LYS A 698 17.28 21.59 8.43
N LYS A 699 16.06 21.37 7.92
CA LYS A 699 14.84 21.93 8.51
C LYS A 699 14.59 21.39 9.92
N TYR A 700 15.06 20.18 10.21
CA TYR A 700 14.87 19.50 11.49
C TYR A 700 16.15 19.49 12.32
N SER A 701 17.21 18.84 11.84
CA SER A 701 18.52 18.80 12.51
C SER A 701 19.59 18.30 11.54
N ALA A 702 20.65 19.09 11.35
CA ALA A 702 21.80 18.71 10.52
C ALA A 702 22.75 17.75 11.27
N SER A 703 22.24 16.62 11.76
CA SER A 703 23.01 15.61 12.49
C SER A 703 22.76 14.19 11.95
N GLU A 704 23.78 13.34 12.09
CA GLU A 704 23.69 11.92 11.73
C GLU A 704 22.61 11.18 12.56
N GLU A 705 22.53 11.42 13.87
CA GLU A 705 21.52 10.79 14.74
C GLU A 705 20.08 11.16 14.32
N ALA A 706 19.84 12.40 13.91
CA ALA A 706 18.54 12.81 13.39
C ALA A 706 18.18 12.08 12.10
N LEU A 707 19.13 11.91 11.19
CA LEU A 707 18.92 11.15 9.95
C LEU A 707 18.57 9.69 10.24
N LEU A 708 19.30 9.03 11.14
CA LEU A 708 19.04 7.65 11.54
C LEU A 708 17.63 7.47 12.11
N ARG A 709 17.16 8.43 12.92
CA ARG A 709 15.79 8.43 13.46
C ARG A 709 14.71 8.71 12.42
N LEU A 710 15.05 9.43 11.35
CA LEU A 710 14.14 9.79 10.26
C LEU A 710 14.25 8.85 9.04
N LEU A 711 15.02 7.75 9.11
CA LEU A 711 15.19 6.79 8.01
C LEU A 711 13.86 6.26 7.44
N LEU A 712 12.85 6.06 8.29
CA LEU A 712 11.53 5.65 7.80
C LEU A 712 10.88 6.71 6.90
N VAL A 713 11.04 8.00 7.21
CA VAL A 713 10.53 9.10 6.39
C VAL A 713 11.28 9.13 5.06
N VAL A 714 12.61 9.01 5.10
CA VAL A 714 13.45 8.91 3.89
C VAL A 714 13.02 7.75 3.01
N LYS A 715 12.73 6.59 3.61
CA LYS A 715 12.24 5.39 2.91
C LYS A 715 10.86 5.59 2.27
N ALA A 716 9.96 6.34 2.92
CA ALA A 716 8.55 6.51 2.54
C ALA A 716 8.23 7.70 1.61
N SER A 717 9.22 8.49 1.20
CA SER A 717 9.02 9.71 0.39
C SER A 717 8.81 9.39 -1.11
N LYS A 718 7.58 9.43 -1.70
CA LYS A 718 7.34 9.41 -3.18
C LYS A 718 6.09 10.17 -3.72
N THR A 719 6.35 10.88 -4.84
CA THR A 719 5.58 11.30 -6.06
C THR A 719 4.13 11.81 -6.07
N ALA A 720 3.95 13.02 -6.65
CA ALA A 720 2.97 13.29 -7.72
C ALA A 720 3.36 14.53 -8.59
N LEU A 721 3.30 14.37 -9.92
CA LEU A 721 3.30 15.38 -11.00
C LEU A 721 4.49 16.36 -11.12
N SER A 722 5.30 16.16 -12.18
CA SER A 722 5.94 17.23 -12.96
C SER A 722 6.63 18.38 -12.21
N LEU A 723 7.41 18.11 -11.16
CA LEU A 723 8.52 18.98 -10.75
C LEU A 723 9.50 18.18 -9.87
N PHE A 724 10.79 18.34 -10.15
CA PHE A 724 11.96 17.72 -9.52
C PHE A 724 11.84 17.53 -7.99
N LEU A 725 12.01 16.29 -7.50
CA LEU A 725 12.00 15.97 -6.06
C LEU A 725 13.44 15.77 -5.59
N TYR A 726 14.11 16.86 -5.20
CA TYR A 726 15.46 16.80 -4.63
C TYR A 726 15.41 16.42 -3.13
N LEU A 727 16.12 15.37 -2.70
CA LEU A 727 16.76 15.39 -1.36
C LEU A 727 17.86 16.47 -1.41
N LYS A 728 17.51 17.75 -1.30
CA LYS A 728 18.47 18.84 -1.58
C LYS A 728 19.58 18.93 -0.52
N MET A 729 19.40 18.43 0.70
CA MET A 729 20.11 18.98 1.86
C MET A 729 20.63 17.96 2.91
N LEU A 730 21.01 16.74 2.53
CA LEU A 730 21.94 15.96 3.37
C LEU A 730 23.39 16.47 3.27
N SER A 731 23.64 17.46 2.41
CA SER A 731 24.95 18.10 2.26
C SER A 731 25.35 18.94 3.47
N ASN A 732 26.59 18.83 3.97
CA ASN A 732 27.06 19.50 5.21
C ASN A 732 26.30 19.04 6.47
N CYS A 733 26.06 17.74 6.65
CA CYS A 733 25.39 17.20 7.84
C CYS A 733 26.32 16.34 8.72
N ASN A 734 27.64 16.42 8.50
CA ASN A 734 28.67 15.62 9.18
C ASN A 734 28.35 14.12 9.16
N LEU A 735 27.85 13.62 8.02
CA LEU A 735 27.48 12.22 7.86
C LEU A 735 28.72 11.33 7.77
N SER A 736 28.69 10.17 8.44
CA SER A 736 29.77 9.20 8.46
C SER A 736 29.44 7.93 7.64
N GLU A 737 30.37 6.97 7.62
CA GLU A 737 30.20 5.66 7.01
C GLU A 737 28.98 4.88 7.55
N ARG A 738 28.61 5.09 8.82
CA ARG A 738 27.44 4.45 9.45
C ARG A 738 26.14 4.85 8.76
N THR A 739 26.05 6.11 8.33
CA THR A 739 24.90 6.60 7.54
C THR A 739 24.84 5.91 6.18
N CYS A 740 25.98 5.70 5.53
CA CYS A 740 26.05 5.03 4.23
C CYS A 740 25.54 3.59 4.30
N GLU A 741 25.82 2.86 5.37
CA GLU A 741 25.27 1.52 5.61
C GLU A 741 23.73 1.55 5.76
N ALA A 742 23.20 2.48 6.56
CA ALA A 742 21.76 2.62 6.74
C ALA A 742 21.04 3.03 5.45
N LEU A 743 21.62 3.96 4.67
CA LEU A 743 21.10 4.36 3.37
C LEU A 743 21.19 3.23 2.35
N SER A 744 22.21 2.38 2.43
CA SER A 744 22.34 1.18 1.59
C SER A 744 21.16 0.21 1.81
N LEU A 745 20.75 0.00 3.08
CA LEU A 745 19.54 -0.78 3.42
C LEU A 745 18.26 -0.13 2.89
N VAL A 746 18.19 1.21 2.84
CA VAL A 746 17.06 1.92 2.25
C VAL A 746 17.07 1.76 0.74
N LEU A 747 18.20 1.95 0.06
CA LEU A 747 18.33 1.85 -1.40
C LEU A 747 18.04 0.42 -1.91
N SER A 748 18.44 -0.60 -1.14
CA SER A 748 18.21 -2.00 -1.48
C SER A 748 16.79 -2.51 -1.17
N SER A 749 15.97 -1.71 -0.47
CA SER A 749 14.62 -2.12 -0.07
C SER A 749 13.62 -2.01 -1.21
N GLN A 750 12.83 -3.07 -1.45
CA GLN A 750 11.77 -3.10 -2.47
C GLN A 750 10.71 -1.99 -2.31
N VAL A 751 10.49 -1.51 -1.09
CA VAL A 751 9.53 -0.44 -0.79
C VAL A 751 10.16 0.96 -0.84
N SER A 752 11.43 1.05 -1.22
CA SER A 752 12.16 2.32 -1.25
C SER A 752 11.64 3.22 -2.35
N SER A 753 11.31 4.43 -1.93
CA SER A 753 10.76 5.44 -2.80
C SER A 753 11.80 6.44 -3.30
N LEU A 754 13.07 6.23 -2.99
CA LEU A 754 14.07 7.25 -3.23
C LEU A 754 14.49 7.33 -4.72
N THR A 755 14.36 8.52 -5.32
CA THR A 755 14.76 8.77 -6.73
C THR A 755 15.90 9.77 -6.87
N GLU A 756 16.10 10.67 -5.91
CA GLU A 756 17.21 11.61 -5.91
C GLU A 756 17.87 11.65 -4.53
N LEU A 757 19.20 11.59 -4.48
CA LEU A 757 19.99 11.61 -3.25
C LEU A 757 21.17 12.56 -3.40
N ASN A 758 21.26 13.58 -2.53
CA ASN A 758 22.39 14.51 -2.50
C ASN A 758 23.13 14.40 -1.16
N LEU A 759 24.31 13.81 -1.17
CA LEU A 759 25.22 13.68 -0.01
C LEU A 759 26.46 14.57 -0.14
N SER A 760 26.48 15.51 -1.07
CA SER A 760 27.65 16.37 -1.36
C SER A 760 28.21 17.04 -0.11
N ASN A 761 29.51 17.28 -0.04
CA ASN A 761 30.19 17.97 1.07
C ASN A 761 29.97 17.29 2.43
N ASN A 762 29.99 15.96 2.45
CA ASN A 762 30.17 15.15 3.67
C ASN A 762 31.45 14.33 3.53
N ASP A 763 32.15 14.07 4.63
CA ASP A 763 33.41 13.33 4.64
C ASP A 763 33.20 11.81 4.54
N LEU A 764 32.49 11.36 3.49
CA LEU A 764 32.12 9.96 3.28
C LEU A 764 33.32 9.07 2.96
N LYS A 765 34.31 9.61 2.24
CA LYS A 765 35.51 8.90 1.77
C LYS A 765 35.16 7.64 0.94
N ASP A 766 36.16 6.82 0.62
CA ASP A 766 35.97 5.62 -0.21
C ASP A 766 35.12 4.55 0.48
N LEU A 767 35.27 4.39 1.80
CA LEU A 767 34.54 3.38 2.56
C LEU A 767 33.03 3.66 2.62
N GLY A 768 32.63 4.94 2.81
CA GLY A 768 31.23 5.33 2.74
C GLY A 768 30.63 5.06 1.36
N VAL A 769 31.38 5.34 0.29
CA VAL A 769 30.95 5.06 -1.09
C VAL A 769 30.82 3.56 -1.36
N LYS A 770 31.73 2.74 -0.83
CA LYS A 770 31.66 1.29 -0.93
C LYS A 770 30.38 0.72 -0.29
N LEU A 771 30.01 1.21 0.90
CA LEU A 771 28.78 0.82 1.57
C LEU A 771 27.52 1.23 0.78
N LEU A 772 27.49 2.45 0.24
CA LEU A 772 26.40 2.91 -0.63
C LEU A 772 26.30 2.09 -1.92
N SER A 773 27.44 1.68 -2.49
CA SER A 773 27.52 0.91 -3.73
C SER A 773 26.79 -0.43 -3.61
N ALA A 774 26.88 -1.12 -2.47
CA ALA A 774 26.12 -2.34 -2.22
C ALA A 774 24.59 -2.15 -2.31
N GLY A 775 24.09 -0.95 -1.98
CA GLY A 775 22.67 -0.61 -2.12
C GLY A 775 22.27 -0.33 -3.57
N LEU A 776 23.18 0.28 -4.35
CA LEU A 776 22.98 0.57 -5.78
C LEU A 776 23.01 -0.72 -6.64
N GLU A 777 23.77 -1.73 -6.21
CA GLU A 777 23.82 -3.06 -6.83
C GLU A 777 22.49 -3.82 -6.74
N SER A 778 21.62 -3.45 -5.80
CA SER A 778 20.32 -4.12 -5.63
C SER A 778 19.39 -3.84 -6.82
N PRO A 779 18.72 -4.87 -7.38
CA PRO A 779 17.73 -4.69 -8.46
C PRO A 779 16.51 -3.87 -8.03
N HIS A 780 16.35 -3.61 -6.73
CA HIS A 780 15.27 -2.80 -6.18
C HIS A 780 15.61 -1.30 -6.09
N CYS A 781 16.84 -0.90 -6.44
CA CYS A 781 17.25 0.49 -6.37
C CYS A 781 16.61 1.33 -7.50
N ALA A 782 15.70 2.24 -7.15
CA ALA A 782 15.02 3.12 -8.10
C ALA A 782 15.67 4.51 -8.26
N LEU A 783 16.91 4.69 -7.77
CA LEU A 783 17.60 5.98 -7.73
C LEU A 783 17.95 6.48 -9.14
N LYS A 784 17.56 7.71 -9.46
CA LYS A 784 17.79 8.40 -10.74
C LYS A 784 18.89 9.47 -10.64
N ILE A 785 19.05 10.12 -9.49
CA ILE A 785 20.03 11.18 -9.32
C ILE A 785 20.85 10.93 -8.07
N LEU A 786 22.17 10.92 -8.20
CA LEU A 786 23.12 10.78 -7.08
C LEU A 786 24.15 11.91 -7.15
N ARG A 787 24.23 12.71 -6.09
CA ARG A 787 25.24 13.78 -5.95
C ARG A 787 26.14 13.52 -4.75
N LEU A 788 27.42 13.38 -5.03
CA LEU A 788 28.50 13.07 -4.10
C LEU A 788 29.62 14.11 -4.22
N SER A 789 29.29 15.34 -4.62
CA SER A 789 30.29 16.38 -4.88
C SER A 789 31.05 16.74 -3.60
N GLY A 790 32.37 16.79 -3.62
CA GLY A 790 33.16 17.22 -2.45
C GLY A 790 33.13 16.25 -1.27
N CYS A 791 33.10 14.95 -1.53
CA CYS A 791 32.98 13.89 -0.51
C CYS A 791 34.31 13.20 -0.14
N GLN A 792 35.43 13.75 -0.60
CA GLN A 792 36.78 13.17 -0.44
C GLN A 792 36.91 11.76 -1.03
N ILE A 793 36.25 11.50 -2.16
CA ILE A 793 36.27 10.21 -2.86
C ILE A 793 37.54 10.13 -3.71
N SER A 794 38.26 9.01 -3.63
CA SER A 794 39.46 8.75 -4.42
C SER A 794 39.16 7.82 -5.62
N GLU A 795 40.21 7.40 -6.31
CA GLU A 795 40.12 6.45 -7.42
C GLU A 795 39.45 5.14 -7.00
N GLU A 796 39.71 4.64 -5.79
CA GLU A 796 39.13 3.40 -5.27
C GLU A 796 37.60 3.49 -5.12
N GLY A 797 37.09 4.58 -4.52
CA GLY A 797 35.66 4.80 -4.39
C GLY A 797 34.95 4.94 -5.73
N CYS A 798 35.58 5.58 -6.72
CA CYS A 798 35.03 5.68 -8.07
C CYS A 798 34.99 4.33 -8.81
N ILE A 799 35.98 3.46 -8.60
CA ILE A 799 35.97 2.09 -9.12
C ILE A 799 34.81 1.28 -8.53
N CYS A 800 34.54 1.43 -7.22
CA CYS A 800 33.43 0.76 -6.56
C CYS A 800 32.08 1.20 -7.14
N LEU A 801 31.87 2.52 -7.31
CA LEU A 801 30.66 3.06 -7.92
C LEU A 801 30.44 2.53 -9.34
N GLY A 802 31.46 2.60 -10.19
CA GLY A 802 31.30 2.15 -11.57
C GLY A 802 31.08 0.63 -11.69
N SER A 803 31.60 -0.16 -10.74
CA SER A 803 31.28 -1.59 -10.64
C SER A 803 29.82 -1.83 -10.27
N ALA A 804 29.29 -1.09 -9.28
CA ALA A 804 27.89 -1.19 -8.87
C ALA A 804 26.92 -0.83 -10.00
N LEU A 805 27.22 0.26 -10.74
CA LEU A 805 26.43 0.71 -11.90
C LEU A 805 26.46 -0.28 -13.07
N LYS A 806 27.49 -1.13 -13.15
CA LYS A 806 27.59 -2.20 -14.15
C LYS A 806 26.82 -3.45 -13.73
N SER A 807 26.86 -3.83 -12.45
CA SER A 807 26.20 -5.02 -11.92
C SER A 807 24.67 -4.93 -11.96
N ASN A 808 24.12 -3.74 -11.75
CA ASN A 808 22.71 -3.44 -11.94
C ASN A 808 22.61 -2.30 -12.97
N PRO A 809 22.18 -2.56 -14.22
CA PRO A 809 22.11 -1.54 -15.27
C PRO A 809 21.18 -0.41 -14.82
N SER A 810 21.81 0.62 -14.25
CA SER A 810 21.19 1.44 -13.22
C SER A 810 20.04 2.30 -13.75
N HIS A 811 19.04 2.56 -12.91
CA HIS A 811 18.03 3.60 -13.18
C HIS A 811 18.62 5.03 -13.13
N LEU A 812 19.91 5.16 -12.82
CA LEU A 812 20.61 6.41 -12.61
C LEU A 812 20.75 7.19 -13.92
N ARG A 813 20.24 8.42 -13.90
CA ARG A 813 20.25 9.41 -14.98
C ARG A 813 21.31 10.49 -14.76
N GLU A 814 21.56 10.89 -13.51
CA GLU A 814 22.56 11.90 -13.17
C GLU A 814 23.48 11.43 -12.04
N LEU A 815 24.79 11.51 -12.27
CA LEU A 815 25.83 11.27 -11.27
C LEU A 815 26.76 12.49 -11.20
N ASP A 816 26.80 13.14 -10.04
CA ASP A 816 27.71 14.25 -9.76
C ASP A 816 28.80 13.83 -8.76
N LEU A 817 30.01 13.66 -9.27
CA LEU A 817 31.25 13.37 -8.55
C LEU A 817 32.22 14.57 -8.55
N SER A 818 31.75 15.77 -8.87
CA SER A 818 32.60 16.98 -8.91
C SER A 818 33.36 17.18 -7.59
N TYR A 819 34.56 17.75 -7.63
CA TYR A 819 35.39 17.97 -6.43
C TYR A 819 35.74 16.71 -5.64
N ASN A 820 35.90 15.59 -6.34
CA ASN A 820 36.55 14.38 -5.84
C ASN A 820 37.79 14.07 -6.69
N HIS A 821 38.51 13.00 -6.35
CA HIS A 821 39.74 12.55 -7.02
C HIS A 821 39.52 11.19 -7.67
N PRO A 822 38.72 11.13 -8.76
CA PRO A 822 38.34 9.86 -9.38
C PRO A 822 39.52 9.07 -9.98
N GLY A 823 40.71 9.67 -10.12
CA GLY A 823 41.87 9.05 -10.75
C GLY A 823 41.65 8.71 -12.23
N ASP A 824 42.72 8.31 -12.92
CA ASP A 824 42.64 7.96 -14.34
C ASP A 824 41.85 6.66 -14.55
N LEU A 825 41.99 5.69 -13.65
CA LEU A 825 41.29 4.41 -13.74
C LEU A 825 39.80 4.56 -13.41
N GLY A 826 39.45 5.33 -12.39
CA GLY A 826 38.05 5.57 -12.03
C GLY A 826 37.33 6.37 -13.12
N VAL A 827 37.97 7.40 -13.70
CA VAL A 827 37.45 8.12 -14.88
C VAL A 827 37.25 7.16 -16.05
N LYS A 828 38.28 6.38 -16.41
CA LYS A 828 38.20 5.43 -17.54
C LYS A 828 37.03 4.45 -17.37
N LEU A 829 36.80 3.95 -16.16
CA LEU A 829 35.73 3.00 -15.87
C LEU A 829 34.34 3.65 -15.97
N LEU A 830 34.16 4.84 -15.39
CA LEU A 830 32.90 5.59 -15.46
C LEU A 830 32.57 6.04 -16.90
N THR A 831 33.57 6.51 -17.65
CA THR A 831 33.37 6.92 -19.06
C THR A 831 33.15 5.72 -19.98
N ALA A 832 33.74 4.55 -19.69
CA ALA A 832 33.47 3.32 -20.44
C ALA A 832 32.01 2.88 -20.29
N GLY A 833 31.43 3.03 -19.09
CA GLY A 833 30.02 2.73 -18.86
C GLY A 833 29.06 3.64 -19.63
N LEU A 834 29.39 4.92 -19.89
CA LEU A 834 28.59 5.78 -20.77
C LEU A 834 28.46 5.25 -22.21
N LYS A 835 29.37 4.38 -22.65
CA LYS A 835 29.32 3.73 -23.96
C LYS A 835 28.53 2.42 -23.94
N ASP A 836 28.18 1.92 -22.75
CA ASP A 836 27.40 0.70 -22.59
C ASP A 836 25.90 1.03 -22.79
N PRO A 837 25.21 0.40 -23.75
CA PRO A 837 23.79 0.67 -24.00
C PRO A 837 22.87 0.25 -22.84
N GLN A 838 23.36 -0.53 -21.88
CA GLN A 838 22.62 -0.85 -20.66
C GLN A 838 22.67 0.27 -19.62
N TRP A 839 23.64 1.19 -19.69
CA TRP A 839 23.68 2.36 -18.83
C TRP A 839 22.69 3.41 -19.32
N ARG A 840 21.96 3.99 -18.37
CA ARG A 840 20.90 4.98 -18.60
C ARG A 840 21.30 6.40 -18.18
N LEU A 841 22.59 6.61 -17.92
CA LEU A 841 23.15 7.83 -17.37
C LEU A 841 23.18 8.94 -18.44
N ASP A 842 22.33 9.95 -18.28
CA ASP A 842 22.23 11.09 -19.19
C ASP A 842 23.31 12.16 -18.91
N SER A 843 23.74 12.27 -17.64
CA SER A 843 24.71 13.27 -17.19
C SER A 843 25.67 12.68 -16.17
N LEU A 844 26.97 12.77 -16.46
CA LEU A 844 28.06 12.42 -15.57
C LEU A 844 28.97 13.64 -15.38
N ARG A 845 29.15 14.10 -14.14
CA ARG A 845 30.08 15.19 -13.80
C ARG A 845 31.20 14.65 -12.91
N TYR A 846 32.44 14.72 -13.38
CA TYR A 846 33.65 14.41 -12.59
C TYR A 846 34.77 15.41 -12.93
N GLY A 847 35.56 15.80 -11.94
CA GLY A 847 36.62 16.81 -12.09
C GLY A 847 36.33 18.13 -11.36
N VAL A 848 37.29 19.05 -11.42
CA VAL A 848 37.24 20.35 -10.73
C VAL A 848 36.66 21.42 -11.67
N TYR A 849 35.34 21.42 -11.87
CA TYR A 849 34.66 22.24 -12.90
C TYR A 849 34.59 23.75 -12.66
N TYR A 850 35.39 24.31 -11.76
CA TYR A 850 35.27 25.71 -11.37
C TYR A 850 36.63 26.36 -11.17
N PHE A 851 37.60 26.02 -12.04
CA PHE A 851 38.84 26.77 -12.09
C PHE A 851 38.53 28.23 -12.42
N CYS A 852 38.81 29.12 -11.47
CA CYS A 852 38.60 30.55 -11.64
C CYS A 852 39.92 31.17 -12.07
N GLU A 853 39.95 31.75 -13.26
CA GLU A 853 41.11 32.53 -13.71
C GLU A 853 41.16 33.83 -12.91
N LEU A 854 42.19 33.95 -12.08
CA LEU A 854 42.38 35.09 -11.18
C LEU A 854 43.44 36.04 -11.74
N ALA A 855 43.26 37.33 -11.48
CA ALA A 855 44.25 38.37 -11.75
C ALA A 855 44.51 39.20 -10.49
N LEU A 856 45.77 39.51 -10.22
CA LEU A 856 46.18 40.31 -9.06
C LEU A 856 45.84 41.79 -9.29
N ASP A 857 45.20 42.45 -8.31
CA ASP A 857 44.77 43.84 -8.44
C ASP A 857 45.89 44.82 -8.05
N ALA A 858 46.50 45.44 -9.06
CA ALA A 858 47.52 46.47 -8.92
C ALA A 858 47.05 47.71 -8.13
N ASN A 859 45.74 47.99 -8.06
CA ASN A 859 45.20 49.12 -7.30
C ASN A 859 45.14 48.86 -5.79
N THR A 860 45.13 47.59 -5.38
CA THR A 860 45.13 47.20 -3.97
C THR A 860 46.54 46.93 -3.44
N ALA A 861 47.46 46.49 -4.31
CA ALA A 861 48.80 46.06 -3.93
C ALA A 861 49.61 47.11 -3.15
N ASN A 862 50.19 46.72 -2.01
CA ASN A 862 51.15 47.57 -1.29
C ASN A 862 52.29 48.02 -2.21
N ARG A 863 52.84 49.24 -2.00
CA ARG A 863 53.95 49.77 -2.81
C ARG A 863 55.22 48.92 -2.75
N LYS A 864 55.39 48.06 -1.76
CA LYS A 864 56.53 47.12 -1.66
C LYS A 864 56.23 45.74 -2.28
N LEU A 865 55.15 45.61 -3.06
CA LEU A 865 54.82 44.41 -3.81
C LEU A 865 54.98 44.67 -5.30
N LYS A 866 55.84 43.89 -5.97
CA LYS A 866 56.03 43.94 -7.42
C LYS A 866 55.16 42.88 -8.08
N LEU A 867 54.27 43.30 -8.97
CA LEU A 867 53.50 42.40 -9.83
C LEU A 867 54.32 42.07 -11.09
N SER A 868 54.32 40.81 -11.49
CA SER A 868 54.99 40.28 -12.67
C SER A 868 54.10 39.23 -13.37
N ASP A 869 54.54 38.78 -14.54
CA ASP A 869 53.84 37.74 -15.33
C ASP A 869 52.37 38.11 -15.61
N ASN A 870 52.14 39.25 -16.25
CA ASN A 870 50.79 39.77 -16.55
C ASN A 870 49.85 39.80 -15.33
N ASN A 871 50.36 40.25 -14.17
CA ASN A 871 49.64 40.27 -12.89
C ASN A 871 49.20 38.88 -12.40
N ARG A 872 49.97 37.83 -12.70
CA ARG A 872 49.78 36.47 -12.16
C ARG A 872 50.76 36.11 -11.06
N GLN A 873 51.82 36.88 -10.90
CA GLN A 873 52.80 36.70 -9.83
C GLN A 873 53.00 37.98 -9.03
N VAL A 874 53.15 37.84 -7.72
CA VAL A 874 53.56 38.92 -6.81
C VAL A 874 54.81 38.52 -6.05
N THR A 875 55.74 39.47 -5.91
CA THR A 875 56.95 39.33 -5.09
C THR A 875 57.10 40.51 -4.14
N ALA A 876 57.49 40.23 -2.89
CA ALA A 876 57.81 41.26 -1.91
C ALA A 876 59.23 41.81 -2.13
N VAL A 877 59.34 43.11 -2.38
CA VAL A 877 60.58 43.81 -2.73
C VAL A 877 60.86 44.96 -1.76
N THR A 878 62.13 45.36 -1.65
CA THR A 878 62.53 46.46 -0.75
C THR A 878 62.15 47.82 -1.31
N GLU A 879 62.20 47.97 -2.63
CA GLU A 879 61.93 49.22 -3.35
C GLU A 879 60.43 49.48 -3.54
N LYS A 880 60.04 50.76 -3.41
CA LYS A 880 58.66 51.18 -3.66
C LYS A 880 58.38 51.19 -5.17
N GLN A 881 57.42 50.39 -5.59
CA GLN A 881 56.93 50.32 -6.95
C GLN A 881 56.16 51.61 -7.33
N PRO A 882 56.24 52.04 -8.61
CA PRO A 882 55.69 53.32 -9.09
C PRO A 882 54.16 53.29 -9.27
N TYR A 883 53.43 52.76 -8.29
CA TYR A 883 51.97 52.70 -8.35
C TYR A 883 51.32 54.04 -7.99
N SER A 884 50.28 54.40 -8.74
CA SER A 884 49.45 55.58 -8.48
C SER A 884 48.82 55.55 -7.08
N VAL A 885 48.57 56.73 -6.53
CA VAL A 885 47.83 56.87 -5.26
C VAL A 885 46.41 56.37 -5.51
N HIS A 886 45.98 55.37 -4.73
CA HIS A 886 44.66 54.75 -4.86
C HIS A 886 44.06 54.53 -3.47
N PRO A 887 42.77 54.84 -3.24
CA PRO A 887 42.14 54.73 -1.92
C PRO A 887 42.16 53.30 -1.38
N GLU A 888 41.94 52.32 -2.27
CA GLU A 888 41.90 50.88 -1.97
C GLU A 888 43.30 50.23 -1.76
N ARG A 889 44.39 50.99 -1.78
CA ARG A 889 45.75 50.44 -1.62
C ARG A 889 46.10 50.13 -0.16
N PHE A 890 46.68 48.96 0.10
CA PHE A 890 47.28 48.66 1.42
C PHE A 890 48.53 49.51 1.68
N ASP A 891 48.68 50.06 2.88
CA ASP A 891 49.79 50.96 3.22
C ASP A 891 50.91 50.32 4.05
N VAL A 892 50.56 49.68 5.18
CA VAL A 892 51.51 49.15 6.16
C VAL A 892 51.85 47.70 5.82
N TRP A 893 50.83 46.84 5.77
CA TRP A 893 51.01 45.42 5.53
C TRP A 893 51.19 45.12 4.04
N LEU A 894 52.10 44.19 3.71
CA LEU A 894 52.45 43.75 2.36
C LEU A 894 51.36 42.86 1.75
N GLN A 895 50.20 43.45 1.48
CA GLN A 895 48.99 42.73 1.08
C GLN A 895 48.45 43.22 -0.27
N LEU A 896 47.67 42.35 -0.91
CA LEU A 896 46.89 42.67 -2.11
C LEU A 896 45.65 41.76 -2.20
N LEU A 897 44.66 42.19 -2.99
CA LEU A 897 43.49 41.39 -3.40
C LEU A 897 43.54 41.10 -4.90
N CYS A 898 42.87 40.04 -5.34
CA CYS A 898 42.57 39.82 -6.76
C CYS A 898 41.43 40.74 -7.23
N THR A 899 41.35 40.96 -8.55
CA THR A 899 40.39 41.89 -9.18
C THR A 899 38.95 41.40 -9.10
N SER A 900 38.74 40.09 -9.26
CA SER A 900 37.41 39.49 -9.41
C SER A 900 36.84 39.01 -8.07
N GLY A 901 35.62 39.43 -7.77
CA GLY A 901 34.86 38.92 -6.61
C GLY A 901 34.20 37.59 -6.93
N LEU A 902 34.40 36.60 -6.07
CA LEU A 902 33.82 35.26 -6.20
C LEU A 902 32.39 35.27 -5.65
N THR A 903 31.43 34.95 -6.52
CA THR A 903 29.98 34.95 -6.20
C THR A 903 29.37 33.55 -6.11
N GLY A 904 30.03 32.55 -6.70
CA GLY A 904 29.58 31.15 -6.74
C GLY A 904 30.63 30.19 -6.18
N ARG A 905 30.81 29.05 -6.84
CA ARG A 905 31.87 28.09 -6.53
C ARG A 905 33.13 28.43 -7.32
N CYS A 906 34.27 28.45 -6.65
CA CYS A 906 35.55 28.74 -7.28
C CYS A 906 36.67 27.88 -6.71
N TYR A 907 37.58 27.50 -7.58
CA TYR A 907 38.80 26.76 -7.26
C TYR A 907 39.98 27.45 -7.94
N TRP A 908 41.10 27.59 -7.22
CA TRP A 908 42.35 28.05 -7.82
C TRP A 908 43.54 27.49 -7.06
N GLU A 909 44.69 27.47 -7.74
CA GLU A 909 45.93 26.95 -7.18
C GLU A 909 47.03 28.00 -7.24
N VAL A 910 47.84 28.01 -6.19
CA VAL A 910 48.97 28.93 -6.06
C VAL A 910 50.24 28.18 -5.72
N LYS A 911 51.31 28.53 -6.42
CA LYS A 911 52.68 28.23 -5.98
C LYS A 911 53.17 29.38 -5.13
N TRP A 912 53.85 29.07 -4.03
CA TRP A 912 54.36 30.07 -3.11
C TRP A 912 55.82 29.80 -2.77
N LYS A 913 56.51 30.83 -2.25
CA LYS A 913 57.88 30.75 -1.74
C LYS A 913 58.04 31.72 -0.58
N GLY A 914 58.81 31.34 0.44
CA GLY A 914 59.03 32.14 1.63
C GLY A 914 57.87 32.04 2.61
N PHE A 915 57.68 33.09 3.40
CA PHE A 915 56.61 33.15 4.40
C PHE A 915 55.41 33.96 3.85
N VAL A 916 54.27 33.28 3.64
CA VAL A 916 53.08 33.88 3.01
C VAL A 916 51.78 33.46 3.70
N PHE A 917 50.74 34.29 3.54
CA PHE A 917 49.36 33.92 3.82
C PHE A 917 48.52 33.95 2.54
N ILE A 918 47.77 32.88 2.33
CA ILE A 918 46.80 32.73 1.26
C ILE A 918 45.41 32.95 1.87
N ALA A 919 44.70 33.98 1.43
CA ALA A 919 43.49 34.45 2.09
C ALA A 919 42.28 34.56 1.15
N VAL A 920 41.10 34.55 1.75
CA VAL A 920 39.84 34.96 1.14
C VAL A 920 39.24 36.04 2.03
N SER A 921 38.83 37.17 1.45
CA SER A 921 38.38 38.33 2.23
C SER A 921 37.27 39.11 1.55
N TYR A 922 36.43 39.78 2.33
CA TYR A 922 35.53 40.79 1.77
C TYR A 922 36.31 42.01 1.29
N ARG A 923 35.79 42.66 0.24
CA ARG A 923 36.37 43.91 -0.27
C ARG A 923 36.43 45.03 0.79
N SER A 924 35.56 45.00 1.79
CA SER A 924 35.49 45.98 2.88
C SER A 924 36.59 45.84 3.94
N VAL A 925 37.53 44.91 3.80
CA VAL A 925 38.67 44.76 4.72
C VAL A 925 39.40 46.10 4.90
N ARG A 926 39.74 46.44 6.15
CA ARG A 926 40.46 47.67 6.48
C ARG A 926 41.89 47.58 5.93
N ARG A 927 42.34 48.64 5.25
CA ARG A 927 43.62 48.63 4.50
C ARG A 927 44.64 49.64 4.98
N ARG A 928 44.28 50.46 5.99
CA ARG A 928 45.06 51.58 6.49
C ARG A 928 45.38 51.43 7.97
N GLY A 929 46.67 51.54 8.29
CA GLY A 929 47.19 51.50 9.66
C GLY A 929 47.78 50.14 10.05
N ASN A 930 48.33 50.09 11.26
CA ASN A 930 49.11 48.96 11.77
C ASN A 930 48.31 48.05 12.74
N SER A 931 46.98 48.12 12.75
CA SER A 931 46.16 47.26 13.62
C SER A 931 46.04 45.84 13.08
N TYR A 932 45.71 44.89 13.94
CA TYR A 932 45.39 43.52 13.54
C TYR A 932 44.18 43.45 12.59
N ASP A 933 43.25 44.39 12.71
CA ASP A 933 42.11 44.46 11.79
C ASP A 933 42.52 44.72 10.33
N CYS A 934 43.74 45.24 10.11
CA CYS A 934 44.23 45.60 8.78
C CYS A 934 44.99 44.46 8.08
N ARG A 935 45.25 43.32 8.73
CA ARG A 935 45.95 42.16 8.14
C ARG A 935 45.01 40.98 7.92
N PHE A 936 45.25 40.18 6.88
CA PHE A 936 44.49 38.97 6.61
C PHE A 936 44.60 37.97 7.76
N GLY A 937 43.45 37.41 8.16
CA GLY A 937 43.31 36.52 9.32
C GLY A 937 43.18 37.23 10.67
N GLY A 938 43.51 38.53 10.75
CA GLY A 938 43.43 39.33 11.97
C GLY A 938 42.06 39.96 12.26
N ASN A 939 41.12 39.84 11.33
CA ASN A 939 39.75 40.38 11.42
C ASN A 939 38.71 39.29 11.13
N ASP A 940 37.43 39.65 11.30
CA ASP A 940 36.26 38.84 10.96
C ASP A 940 35.89 38.91 9.45
N HIS A 941 36.58 39.75 8.68
CA HIS A 941 36.37 39.92 7.23
C HIS A 941 37.30 39.06 6.36
N SER A 942 38.19 38.26 6.94
CA SER A 942 39.16 37.45 6.21
C SER A 942 39.47 36.11 6.87
N TRP A 943 39.69 35.11 6.03
CA TRP A 943 40.08 33.75 6.40
C TRP A 943 41.36 33.41 5.66
N SER A 944 42.39 32.96 6.37
CA SER A 944 43.71 32.79 5.75
C SER A 944 44.45 31.54 6.21
N LEU A 945 45.19 30.94 5.29
CA LEU A 945 46.16 29.88 5.53
C LEU A 945 47.57 30.47 5.56
N ARG A 946 48.25 30.29 6.69
CA ARG A 946 49.68 30.57 6.89
C ARG A 946 50.51 29.43 6.27
N CYS A 947 51.45 29.78 5.41
CA CYS A 947 52.38 28.84 4.77
C CYS A 947 53.82 29.29 5.06
N ALA A 948 54.61 28.44 5.72
CA ALA A 948 56.01 28.70 6.08
C ALA A 948 56.97 27.69 5.44
N GLU A 949 58.25 28.07 5.28
CA GLU A 949 59.27 27.25 4.59
C GLU A 949 59.55 25.90 5.26
N ASP A 950 59.27 25.77 6.56
CA ASP A 950 59.36 24.53 7.34
C ASP A 950 58.16 23.58 7.13
N GLU A 951 57.32 23.87 6.14
CA GLU A 951 56.06 23.16 5.84
C GLU A 951 55.04 23.18 7.00
N SER A 952 55.18 24.10 7.96
CA SER A 952 54.16 24.31 8.96
C SER A 952 52.97 25.09 8.36
N PHE A 953 51.78 24.49 8.49
CA PHE A 953 50.52 25.12 8.10
C PHE A 953 49.72 25.51 9.35
N SER A 954 49.14 26.70 9.34
CA SER A 954 48.13 27.08 10.33
C SER A 954 47.08 27.97 9.69
N VAL A 955 45.85 27.91 10.19
CA VAL A 955 44.76 28.77 9.72
C VAL A 955 44.49 29.90 10.70
N TRP A 956 44.11 31.05 10.16
CA TRP A 956 43.90 32.29 10.89
C TRP A 956 42.56 32.91 10.51
N HIS A 957 41.77 33.24 11.53
CA HIS A 957 40.53 34.02 11.41
C HIS A 957 40.23 34.74 12.73
N ASN A 958 39.79 36.00 12.67
CA ASN A 958 39.48 36.82 13.85
C ASN A 958 40.63 36.84 14.89
N ASN A 959 41.86 36.94 14.40
CA ASN A 959 43.10 36.92 15.18
C ASN A 959 43.31 35.66 16.05
N ARG A 960 42.65 34.55 15.68
CA ARG A 960 42.86 33.23 16.29
C ARG A 960 43.60 32.32 15.32
N GLU A 961 44.67 31.70 15.80
CA GLU A 961 45.44 30.71 15.07
C GLU A 961 45.00 29.29 15.43
N THR A 962 44.89 28.42 14.44
CA THR A 962 44.71 26.97 14.63
C THR A 962 45.80 26.24 13.85
N ALA A 963 46.68 25.54 14.55
CA ALA A 963 47.76 24.76 13.93
C ALA A 963 47.19 23.52 13.22
N ILE A 964 47.69 23.23 12.02
CA ILE A 964 47.34 22.03 11.26
C ILE A 964 48.41 20.96 11.53
N PRO A 965 48.06 19.74 11.96
CA PRO A 965 49.03 18.67 12.22
C PRO A 965 49.81 18.30 10.95
N SER A 966 51.15 18.25 11.04
CA SER A 966 52.01 17.89 9.92
C SER A 966 51.89 16.40 9.57
N SER A 967 51.51 16.07 8.35
CA SER A 967 51.58 14.70 7.80
C SER A 967 53.01 14.37 7.35
N SER A 968 53.52 13.20 7.73
CA SER A 968 54.89 12.70 7.51
C SER A 968 55.23 12.33 6.04
N SER A 969 54.71 13.08 5.05
CA SER A 969 54.98 12.81 3.63
C SER A 969 56.28 13.47 3.17
N SER A 970 57.19 12.67 2.61
CA SER A 970 58.56 13.01 2.17
C SER A 970 58.67 13.87 0.89
N SER A 971 57.58 14.51 0.44
CA SER A 971 57.57 15.29 -0.81
C SER A 971 57.34 16.78 -0.55
N ILE A 972 58.39 17.56 -0.76
CA ILE A 972 58.35 19.03 -0.66
C ILE A 972 57.42 19.55 -1.74
N SER A 973 56.30 20.18 -1.34
CA SER A 973 55.39 20.80 -2.30
C SER A 973 54.92 22.18 -1.82
N HIS A 974 55.42 23.22 -2.47
CA HIS A 974 55.03 24.60 -2.26
C HIS A 974 53.84 25.00 -3.15
N ARG A 975 52.81 24.14 -3.21
CA ARG A 975 51.59 24.36 -4.00
C ARG A 975 50.36 24.11 -3.13
N VAL A 976 49.48 25.10 -3.08
CA VAL A 976 48.24 25.08 -2.31
C VAL A 976 47.08 25.33 -3.24
N ALA A 977 46.00 24.59 -3.04
CA ALA A 977 44.72 24.84 -3.68
C ALA A 977 43.70 25.39 -2.69
N VAL A 978 42.82 26.25 -3.20
CA VAL A 978 41.75 26.88 -2.42
C VAL A 978 40.43 26.63 -3.12
N TYR A 979 39.45 26.14 -2.38
CA TYR A 979 38.08 25.95 -2.81
C TYR A 979 37.14 26.84 -2.01
N VAL A 980 36.27 27.57 -2.70
CA VAL A 980 35.22 28.40 -2.09
C VAL A 980 33.87 27.99 -2.67
N ASP A 981 32.90 27.69 -1.82
CA ASP A 981 31.48 27.63 -2.17
C ASP A 981 30.75 28.75 -1.42
N ARG A 982 30.58 29.90 -2.08
CA ARG A 982 29.98 31.08 -1.45
C ARG A 982 28.52 30.82 -1.01
N PRO A 983 27.64 30.24 -1.86
CA PRO A 983 26.29 29.87 -1.44
C PRO A 983 26.23 28.86 -0.30
N ALA A 984 27.14 27.88 -0.26
CA ALA A 984 27.16 26.86 0.80
C ALA A 984 27.93 27.29 2.06
N GLY A 985 28.66 28.41 2.01
CA GLY A 985 29.39 28.89 3.16
C GLY A 985 30.69 28.14 3.46
N ILE A 986 31.34 27.60 2.44
CA ILE A 986 32.50 26.72 2.59
C ILE A 986 33.76 27.39 2.02
N LEU A 987 34.86 27.32 2.77
CA LEU A 987 36.21 27.62 2.29
C LEU A 987 37.15 26.49 2.73
N THR A 988 37.74 25.79 1.77
CA THR A 988 38.65 24.68 2.03
C THR A 988 40.03 24.94 1.43
N PHE A 989 41.06 24.60 2.19
CA PHE A 989 42.45 24.65 1.77
C PHE A 989 43.00 23.23 1.59
N TYR A 990 43.78 23.03 0.53
CA TYR A 990 44.45 21.77 0.22
C TYR A 990 45.93 22.00 -0.08
N ARG A 991 46.79 21.07 0.32
CA ARG A 991 48.18 20.95 -0.15
C ARG A 991 48.20 20.05 -1.39
N ILE A 992 48.77 20.50 -2.50
CA ILE A 992 48.89 19.65 -3.70
C ILE A 992 50.20 18.87 -3.62
N SER A 993 50.17 17.54 -3.52
CA SER A 993 51.38 16.70 -3.64
C SER A 993 51.22 15.65 -4.74
N SER A 994 52.22 15.52 -5.62
CA SER A 994 52.20 14.58 -6.76
C SER A 994 50.94 14.64 -7.62
N GLY A 995 50.33 15.83 -7.76
CA GLY A 995 49.09 16.03 -8.52
C GLY A 995 47.79 15.77 -7.74
N SER A 996 47.87 15.27 -6.51
CA SER A 996 46.72 14.99 -5.65
C SER A 996 46.58 16.05 -4.55
N PRO A 997 45.39 16.66 -4.34
CA PRO A 997 45.14 17.54 -3.23
C PRO A 997 44.94 16.75 -1.93
N ILE A 998 45.68 17.15 -0.90
CA ILE A 998 45.60 16.68 0.47
C ILE A 998 44.86 17.75 1.26
N HIS A 999 43.73 17.41 1.90
CA HIS A 999 42.97 18.34 2.72
C HIS A 999 43.80 18.89 3.87
N LEU A 1000 43.76 20.21 4.08
CA LEU A 1000 44.40 20.89 5.20
C LEU A 1000 43.37 21.34 6.23
N TYR A 1001 42.37 22.11 5.79
CA TYR A 1001 41.37 22.69 6.69
C TYR A 1001 40.14 23.20 5.94
N THR A 1002 38.97 23.11 6.56
CA THR A 1002 37.70 23.67 6.04
C THR A 1002 37.11 24.67 7.05
N PHE A 1003 36.85 25.89 6.60
CA PHE A 1003 36.01 26.86 7.29
C PHE A 1003 34.54 26.68 6.89
N HIS A 1004 33.66 26.67 7.89
CA HIS A 1004 32.21 26.76 7.72
C HIS A 1004 31.73 28.13 8.21
N THR A 1005 31.21 28.97 7.32
CA THR A 1005 30.79 30.34 7.63
C THR A 1005 29.68 30.81 6.69
N THR A 1006 29.00 31.92 6.99
CA THR A 1006 27.98 32.48 6.08
C THR A 1006 28.55 33.69 5.36
N PHE A 1007 28.84 33.55 4.07
CA PHE A 1007 29.36 34.66 3.26
C PHE A 1007 28.24 35.64 2.89
N SER A 1008 28.24 36.85 3.46
CA SER A 1008 27.19 37.86 3.22
C SER A 1008 27.36 38.64 1.91
N LYS A 1009 28.57 38.73 1.39
CA LYS A 1009 28.96 39.50 0.20
C LYS A 1009 29.91 38.70 -0.70
N PRO A 1010 30.20 39.13 -1.94
CA PRO A 1010 31.26 38.55 -2.75
C PRO A 1010 32.59 38.60 -2.01
N VAL A 1011 33.35 37.51 -2.09
CA VAL A 1011 34.66 37.37 -1.45
C VAL A 1011 35.78 37.42 -2.49
N TYR A 1012 36.96 37.87 -2.09
CA TYR A 1012 38.09 38.14 -2.97
C TYR A 1012 39.30 37.34 -2.48
N PRO A 1013 39.97 36.58 -3.35
CA PRO A 1013 41.27 36.02 -3.04
C PRO A 1013 42.26 37.13 -2.70
N GLY A 1014 43.10 36.89 -1.71
CA GLY A 1014 44.10 37.85 -1.24
C GLY A 1014 45.38 37.16 -0.80
N PHE A 1015 46.48 37.90 -0.84
CA PHE A 1015 47.79 37.40 -0.47
C PHE A 1015 48.51 38.40 0.44
N TRP A 1016 49.13 37.90 1.50
CA TRP A 1016 50.01 38.66 2.38
C TRP A 1016 51.39 38.02 2.41
N LEU A 1017 52.41 38.79 2.02
CA LEU A 1017 53.79 38.33 1.96
C LEU A 1017 54.55 38.90 3.17
N VAL A 1018 55.03 38.05 4.08
CA VAL A 1018 55.55 38.52 5.37
C VAL A 1018 57.00 39.00 5.27
N SER A 1019 57.82 38.35 4.45
CA SER A 1019 59.24 38.65 4.29
C SER A 1019 59.59 39.12 2.87
N HIS A 1020 60.64 39.93 2.76
CA HIS A 1020 61.22 40.30 1.47
C HIS A 1020 61.77 39.05 0.76
N GLY A 1021 61.53 38.92 -0.55
CA GLY A 1021 61.87 37.73 -1.32
C GLY A 1021 60.79 36.63 -1.34
N SER A 1022 59.76 36.72 -0.48
CA SER A 1022 58.56 35.87 -0.62
C SER A 1022 57.86 36.16 -1.94
N SER A 1023 57.23 35.13 -2.51
CA SER A 1023 56.44 35.27 -3.73
C SER A 1023 55.25 34.33 -3.78
N VAL A 1024 54.23 34.73 -4.53
CA VAL A 1024 53.06 33.90 -4.85
C VAL A 1024 52.80 34.01 -6.34
N SER A 1025 52.63 32.89 -7.01
CA SER A 1025 52.26 32.80 -8.42
C SER A 1025 50.99 31.96 -8.61
N LEU A 1026 50.01 32.53 -9.30
CA LEU A 1026 48.78 31.86 -9.69
C LEU A 1026 49.07 30.80 -10.76
N CYS A 1027 48.76 29.54 -10.50
CA CYS A 1027 49.06 28.46 -11.46
C CYS A 1027 48.14 28.55 -12.68
N PRO A 1028 48.65 28.37 -13.91
CA PRO A 1028 47.82 27.93 -15.03
C PRO A 1028 47.46 26.46 -14.79
N LEU A 1029 46.19 26.12 -14.95
CA LEU A 1029 45.74 24.73 -14.96
C LEU A 1029 45.64 24.24 -16.40
#